data_AF-A0A849ET50-F1
#
_entry.id   AF-A0A849ET50-F1
#
_cell.length_a   1.000
_cell.length_b   1.000
_cell.length_c   1.000
_cell.angle_alpha   90.00
_cell.angle_beta   90.00
_cell.angle_gamma   90.00
#
_symmetry.space_group_name_H-M   'P 1'
#
loop_
_entity.id
_entity.type
_entity.pdbx_description
1 polymer ?
#
loop_
_entity_poly.entity_id
_entity_poly.type
_entity_poly.pdbx_seq_one_letter_code
_entity_poly.pdbx_strand_id
1 'polypeptide(L)'
;MHDGTAQNRRHPAPLQPGYFNVAEMDLNTLLAMGVDYAGLVNYYNSDNCLDGNWTRIFTGDATMVLAHISATGMNRIEADFLAACRQPAHLRPWAAVAQASYSYRLAVKLDNWHAWLMHAPCKPGIAVREVIARVIRNQLAGHLHRLTALVGQYPIRFLEQHGIDVNAFAPIWTFPSPTSPMASGAHDGQAVRRGSPQVHGLLQSCFHAFHKATRLVIETAASHFTQSLARRDHEPSIALYIAFIQLFRSAQQHINTFVPRHRDYYYRDILQMLPAPPTPDTTFLVVALDGSLPDVSIPRGTEFTAGNDSGGKALIYRADNDLWVTDTAVEELHTLYFEKNPLISPEKELGHVTGAWMAAVPPLDFKTAPAGKDRAPYPFFGAATEQAKEESGAAARFGMAIADPILLLGQGKRRITLGIGFDAAPEHHPAAIVRRISDLTATTPQDAFYKVFKRMFSIALTADTGWYEIEDYLPDAALIDAGSDNNRLCLQIHLATEAPPIVAYDPRLHGGRFGHKSPMVRLCINDQNNLYPYSLLRRLTLKEIRIEVEVEGVKDLLVYNHHGRLDPAGPFHPFGPLPDIGSYLMVGSYEAALKRLSAWEICLEWDTLPGGRQGMQQYYRHYDEPYLPGLYRVHATLLGSGRWHPVKRSEQVAVSLFQTQHNADDGSIAIAPRSLLKV
;
A
#
# COMPACT_ATOMS: atom_id res chain seq x y z
N MET A 1 -2.10 -16.91 1.67
CA MET A 1 -2.21 -17.36 3.07
C MET A 1 -3.46 -16.75 3.70
N HIS A 2 -4.60 -17.37 3.43
CA HIS A 2 -5.79 -17.39 4.31
C HIS A 2 -6.71 -18.47 3.75
N ASP A 3 -6.20 -19.68 3.78
CA ASP A 3 -6.87 -20.89 3.30
C ASP A 3 -6.67 -22.04 4.31
N GLY A 4 -6.25 -21.69 5.53
CA GLY A 4 -6.50 -22.48 6.73
C GLY A 4 -8.01 -22.57 6.94
N THR A 5 -8.60 -23.62 6.39
CA THR A 5 -10.02 -23.94 6.47
C THR A 5 -10.50 -23.95 7.92
N ALA A 6 -11.30 -22.95 8.26
CA ALA A 6 -12.03 -22.93 9.53
C ALA A 6 -12.81 -24.26 9.67
N GLN A 7 -12.84 -24.82 10.88
CA GLN A 7 -13.31 -26.18 11.18
C GLN A 7 -14.75 -26.44 10.71
N ASN A 8 -15.57 -25.40 10.65
CA ASN A 8 -16.93 -25.38 10.09
C ASN A 8 -17.00 -25.62 8.57
N ARG A 9 -15.92 -25.43 7.81
CA ARG A 9 -15.84 -25.78 6.37
C ARG A 9 -15.40 -27.23 6.09
N ARG A 10 -15.15 -28.04 7.14
CA ARG A 10 -14.83 -29.48 7.02
C ARG A 10 -16.06 -30.39 7.03
N HIS A 11 -17.26 -29.83 6.96
CA HIS A 11 -18.47 -30.64 6.88
C HIS A 11 -18.48 -31.43 5.56
N PRO A 12 -18.51 -32.78 5.60
CA PRO A 12 -18.54 -33.59 4.39
C PRO A 12 -19.75 -33.20 3.54
N ALA A 13 -19.53 -32.91 2.25
CA ALA A 13 -20.61 -32.60 1.30
C ALA A 13 -21.74 -33.65 1.33
N PRO A 14 -21.47 -34.98 1.47
CA PRO A 14 -22.53 -35.99 1.58
C PRO A 14 -23.45 -35.86 2.79
N LEU A 15 -23.06 -35.11 3.83
CA LEU A 15 -23.87 -34.90 5.03
C LEU A 15 -24.71 -33.62 4.96
N GLN A 16 -24.54 -32.81 3.92
CA GLN A 16 -25.31 -31.59 3.72
C GLN A 16 -26.76 -31.91 3.32
N PRO A 17 -27.76 -31.16 3.83
CA PRO A 17 -29.13 -31.29 3.38
C PRO A 17 -29.25 -31.10 1.87
N GLY A 18 -29.98 -31.98 1.20
CA GLY A 18 -30.22 -31.91 -0.25
C GLY A 18 -29.05 -32.37 -1.13
N TYR A 19 -27.97 -32.93 -0.56
CA TYR A 19 -26.85 -33.50 -1.35
C TYR A 19 -27.32 -34.63 -2.28
N PHE A 20 -28.23 -35.48 -1.79
CA PHE A 20 -28.85 -36.56 -2.56
C PHE A 20 -30.33 -36.60 -2.22
N ASN A 21 -31.18 -36.66 -3.25
CA ASN A 21 -32.61 -36.84 -3.12
C ASN A 21 -32.99 -38.15 -3.81
N VAL A 22 -33.87 -38.94 -3.20
CA VAL A 22 -34.35 -40.20 -3.81
C VAL A 22 -35.14 -39.92 -5.09
N ALA A 23 -35.88 -38.82 -5.13
CA ALA A 23 -36.58 -38.30 -6.30
C ALA A 23 -36.06 -36.90 -6.65
N GLU A 24 -35.20 -36.82 -7.67
CA GLU A 24 -34.47 -35.58 -8.05
C GLU A 24 -35.15 -34.76 -9.15
N MET A 25 -36.12 -35.34 -9.87
CA MET A 25 -36.78 -34.67 -10.99
C MET A 25 -37.60 -33.47 -10.50
N ASP A 26 -37.29 -32.30 -11.02
CA ASP A 26 -38.03 -31.08 -10.74
C ASP A 26 -39.35 -31.00 -11.52
N LEU A 27 -40.17 -29.99 -11.19
CA LEU A 27 -41.49 -29.81 -11.81
C LEU A 27 -41.40 -29.71 -13.34
N ASN A 28 -40.42 -28.96 -13.86
CA ASN A 28 -40.27 -28.74 -15.28
C ASN A 28 -39.88 -30.03 -16.00
N THR A 29 -38.98 -30.82 -15.41
CA THR A 29 -38.57 -32.13 -15.93
C THR A 29 -39.74 -33.10 -15.98
N LEU A 30 -40.53 -33.18 -14.91
CA LEU A 30 -41.72 -34.06 -14.88
C LEU A 30 -42.76 -33.67 -15.93
N LEU A 31 -43.01 -32.39 -16.13
CA LEU A 31 -43.91 -31.91 -17.18
C LEU A 31 -43.35 -32.17 -18.58
N ALA A 32 -42.05 -31.92 -18.78
CA ALA A 32 -41.37 -32.18 -20.05
C ALA A 32 -41.42 -33.67 -20.44
N MET A 33 -41.28 -34.58 -19.46
CA MET A 33 -41.42 -36.02 -19.68
C MET A 33 -42.79 -36.40 -20.25
N GLY A 34 -43.86 -35.70 -19.87
CA GLY A 34 -45.18 -35.91 -20.47
C GLY A 34 -45.19 -35.62 -21.97
N VAL A 35 -44.53 -34.53 -22.39
CA VAL A 35 -44.37 -34.15 -23.81
C VAL A 35 -43.54 -35.20 -24.56
N ASP A 36 -42.38 -35.59 -24.00
CA ASP A 36 -41.48 -36.57 -24.62
C ASP A 36 -42.16 -37.94 -24.75
N TYR A 37 -42.86 -38.39 -23.71
CA TYR A 37 -43.59 -39.65 -23.72
C TYR A 37 -44.72 -39.65 -24.76
N ALA A 38 -45.46 -38.55 -24.88
CA ALA A 38 -46.53 -38.42 -25.86
C ALA A 38 -46.02 -38.54 -27.32
N GLY A 39 -44.76 -38.17 -27.58
CA GLY A 39 -44.11 -38.37 -28.87
C GLY A 39 -43.80 -39.82 -29.22
N LEU A 40 -43.72 -40.71 -28.22
CA LEU A 40 -43.50 -42.15 -28.41
C LEU A 40 -44.81 -42.92 -28.65
N VAL A 41 -45.95 -42.30 -28.36
CA VAL A 41 -47.26 -42.91 -28.52
C VAL A 41 -47.86 -42.45 -29.86
N ASN A 42 -47.94 -43.38 -30.81
CA ASN A 42 -48.52 -43.13 -32.12
C ASN A 42 -50.04 -43.30 -32.10
N TYR A 43 -50.74 -42.59 -32.99
CA TYR A 43 -52.14 -42.87 -33.33
C TYR A 43 -52.29 -43.14 -34.83
N TYR A 44 -53.34 -43.89 -35.16
CA TYR A 44 -53.64 -44.35 -36.51
C TYR A 44 -54.99 -43.79 -36.96
N ASN A 45 -55.10 -43.42 -38.23
CA ASN A 45 -56.35 -42.95 -38.81
C ASN A 45 -57.33 -44.12 -39.05
N SER A 46 -58.52 -43.80 -39.56
CA SER A 46 -59.58 -44.77 -39.87
C SER A 46 -59.16 -45.86 -40.87
N ASP A 47 -58.11 -45.61 -41.66
CA ASP A 47 -57.54 -46.57 -42.63
C ASP A 47 -56.41 -47.41 -42.02
N ASN A 48 -56.22 -47.34 -40.70
CA ASN A 48 -55.14 -47.98 -39.94
C ASN A 48 -53.73 -47.57 -40.42
N CYS A 49 -53.62 -46.37 -41.00
CA CYS A 49 -52.34 -45.76 -41.37
C CYS A 49 -51.86 -44.84 -40.24
N LEU A 50 -50.55 -44.81 -40.01
CA LEU A 50 -49.93 -43.93 -39.02
C LEU A 50 -50.27 -42.47 -39.35
N ASP A 51 -50.91 -41.77 -38.42
CA ASP A 51 -51.44 -40.39 -38.62
C ASP A 51 -50.86 -39.38 -37.62
N GLY A 52 -49.83 -39.78 -36.88
CA GLY A 52 -49.07 -38.89 -35.99
C GLY A 52 -48.88 -39.46 -34.59
N ASN A 53 -48.58 -38.57 -33.66
CA ASN A 53 -48.35 -38.87 -32.25
C ASN A 53 -49.02 -37.84 -31.34
N TRP A 54 -49.11 -38.15 -30.06
CA TRP A 54 -49.86 -37.35 -29.09
C TRP A 54 -49.14 -36.08 -28.60
N THR A 55 -47.96 -35.74 -29.13
CA THR A 55 -47.19 -34.55 -28.71
C THR A 55 -48.03 -33.27 -28.78
N ARG A 56 -48.86 -33.15 -29.81
CA ARG A 56 -49.68 -31.96 -30.09
C ARG A 56 -50.69 -31.64 -28.97
N ILE A 57 -51.17 -32.65 -28.24
CA ILE A 57 -52.07 -32.43 -27.10
C ILE A 57 -51.36 -31.62 -26.02
N PHE A 58 -50.14 -32.04 -25.64
CA PHE A 58 -49.37 -31.36 -24.61
C PHE A 58 -48.82 -30.01 -25.09
N THR A 59 -48.32 -29.95 -26.33
CA THR A 59 -47.74 -28.71 -26.87
C THR A 59 -48.79 -27.67 -27.28
N GLY A 60 -50.08 -28.02 -27.21
CA GLY A 60 -51.20 -27.07 -27.31
C GLY A 60 -51.28 -26.10 -26.13
N ASP A 61 -50.60 -26.39 -25.00
CA ASP A 61 -50.44 -25.46 -23.89
C ASP A 61 -48.99 -24.96 -23.79
N ALA A 62 -48.82 -23.64 -23.82
CA ALA A 62 -47.50 -23.02 -23.73
C ALA A 62 -46.74 -23.39 -22.46
N THR A 63 -47.41 -23.70 -21.35
CA THR A 63 -46.78 -24.09 -20.08
C THR A 63 -45.99 -25.38 -20.22
N MET A 64 -46.54 -26.35 -20.96
CA MET A 64 -45.85 -27.60 -21.26
C MET A 64 -44.63 -27.36 -22.15
N VAL A 65 -44.75 -26.45 -23.12
CA VAL A 65 -43.63 -26.06 -23.99
C VAL A 65 -42.54 -25.34 -23.20
N LEU A 66 -42.89 -24.41 -22.32
CA LEU A 66 -41.93 -23.71 -21.45
C LEU A 66 -41.25 -24.66 -20.45
N ALA A 67 -41.99 -25.62 -19.88
CA ALA A 67 -41.41 -26.67 -19.04
C ALA A 67 -40.40 -27.51 -19.83
N HIS A 68 -40.77 -27.93 -21.03
CA HIS A 68 -39.91 -28.73 -21.91
C HIS A 68 -38.64 -27.96 -22.36
N ILE A 69 -38.75 -26.66 -22.64
CA ILE A 69 -37.58 -25.80 -22.87
C ILE A 69 -36.70 -25.80 -21.62
N SER A 70 -37.28 -25.47 -20.46
CA SER A 70 -36.56 -25.30 -19.19
C SER A 70 -35.88 -26.58 -18.70
N ALA A 71 -36.46 -27.75 -18.99
CA ALA A 71 -35.91 -29.07 -18.64
C ALA A 71 -34.73 -29.51 -19.52
N THR A 72 -34.33 -28.73 -20.52
CA THR A 72 -33.23 -29.12 -21.42
C THR A 72 -31.88 -29.05 -20.70
N GLY A 73 -31.29 -30.22 -20.43
CA GLY A 73 -29.99 -30.35 -19.75
C GLY A 73 -28.78 -29.94 -20.60
N MET A 74 -28.55 -28.63 -20.75
CA MET A 74 -27.45 -28.09 -21.57
C MET A 74 -26.06 -28.55 -21.12
N ASN A 75 -25.82 -28.69 -19.81
CA ASN A 75 -24.53 -29.15 -19.28
C ASN A 75 -24.16 -30.55 -19.79
N ARG A 76 -25.16 -31.45 -19.92
CA ARG A 76 -24.95 -32.79 -20.45
C ARG A 76 -24.66 -32.75 -21.95
N ILE A 77 -25.39 -31.93 -22.71
CA ILE A 77 -25.19 -31.76 -24.15
C ILE A 77 -23.79 -31.19 -24.45
N GLU A 78 -23.33 -30.23 -23.66
CA GLU A 78 -21.98 -29.67 -23.76
C GLU A 78 -20.91 -30.71 -23.41
N ALA A 79 -21.09 -31.48 -22.33
CA ALA A 79 -20.18 -32.56 -21.98
C ALA A 79 -20.08 -33.64 -23.07
N ASP A 80 -21.22 -34.06 -23.64
CA ASP A 80 -21.28 -35.04 -24.73
C ASP A 80 -20.62 -34.50 -26.02
N PHE A 81 -20.82 -33.23 -26.34
CA PHE A 81 -20.14 -32.56 -27.46
C PHE A 81 -18.63 -32.50 -27.26
N LEU A 82 -18.17 -32.07 -26.07
CA LEU A 82 -16.74 -32.01 -25.75
C LEU A 82 -16.10 -33.40 -25.77
N ALA A 83 -16.81 -34.41 -25.28
CA ALA A 83 -16.38 -35.81 -25.37
C ALA A 83 -16.25 -36.25 -26.84
N ALA A 84 -17.20 -35.88 -27.70
CA ALA A 84 -17.14 -36.15 -29.14
C ALA A 84 -15.99 -35.39 -29.84
N CYS A 85 -15.62 -34.19 -29.37
CA CYS A 85 -14.47 -33.44 -29.88
C CYS A 85 -13.11 -34.05 -29.49
N ARG A 86 -13.03 -34.76 -28.35
CA ARG A 86 -11.80 -35.38 -27.86
C ARG A 86 -11.43 -36.70 -28.57
N GLN A 87 -12.35 -37.28 -29.35
CA GLN A 87 -12.08 -38.54 -30.07
C GLN A 87 -11.14 -38.32 -31.27
N PRO A 88 -10.12 -39.17 -31.48
CA PRO A 88 -9.20 -39.03 -32.61
C PRO A 88 -9.90 -39.10 -33.98
N ALA A 89 -9.68 -38.11 -34.84
CA ALA A 89 -10.34 -37.98 -36.14
C ALA A 89 -10.11 -39.18 -37.09
N HIS A 90 -9.01 -39.94 -36.93
CA HIS A 90 -8.70 -41.12 -37.74
C HIS A 90 -9.63 -42.33 -37.43
N LEU A 91 -10.27 -42.36 -36.26
CA LEU A 91 -11.19 -43.43 -35.87
C LEU A 91 -12.60 -43.24 -36.46
N ARG A 92 -12.93 -42.04 -36.97
CA ARG A 92 -14.23 -41.73 -37.58
C ARG A 92 -14.07 -40.78 -38.77
N PRO A 93 -14.06 -41.29 -40.02
CA PRO A 93 -14.01 -40.47 -41.25
C PRO A 93 -15.17 -39.46 -41.40
N TRP A 94 -16.20 -39.59 -40.57
CA TRP A 94 -17.40 -38.74 -40.50
C TRP A 94 -17.52 -37.99 -39.17
N ALA A 95 -16.43 -37.82 -38.41
CA ALA A 95 -16.43 -37.10 -37.13
C ALA A 95 -17.04 -35.68 -37.23
N ALA A 96 -16.85 -34.99 -38.36
CA ALA A 96 -17.45 -33.69 -38.62
C ALA A 96 -18.99 -33.75 -38.67
N VAL A 97 -19.56 -34.81 -39.24
CA VAL A 97 -21.02 -35.06 -39.28
C VAL A 97 -21.53 -35.37 -37.88
N ALA A 98 -20.79 -36.18 -37.11
CA ALA A 98 -21.11 -36.47 -35.71
C ALA A 98 -21.10 -35.22 -34.82
N GLN A 99 -20.14 -34.31 -35.02
CA GLN A 99 -20.04 -33.05 -34.28
C GLN A 99 -21.12 -32.06 -34.73
N ALA A 100 -21.41 -31.99 -36.03
CA ALA A 100 -22.47 -31.15 -36.58
C ALA A 100 -23.85 -31.57 -36.07
N SER A 101 -24.10 -32.88 -35.86
CA SER A 101 -25.41 -33.37 -35.41
C SER A 101 -25.84 -32.79 -34.06
N TYR A 102 -24.91 -32.46 -33.15
CA TYR A 102 -25.25 -31.76 -31.90
C TYR A 102 -25.85 -30.38 -32.15
N SER A 103 -25.30 -29.63 -33.10
CA SER A 103 -25.83 -28.31 -33.50
C SER A 103 -27.17 -28.45 -34.21
N TYR A 104 -27.32 -29.45 -35.10
CA TYR A 104 -28.60 -29.75 -35.74
C TYR A 104 -29.68 -30.15 -34.74
N ARG A 105 -29.36 -30.97 -33.73
CA ARG A 105 -30.31 -31.34 -32.67
C ARG A 105 -30.80 -30.14 -31.86
N LEU A 106 -29.91 -29.18 -31.57
CA LEU A 106 -30.31 -27.92 -30.93
C LEU A 106 -31.17 -27.05 -31.87
N ALA A 107 -30.83 -27.01 -33.17
CA ALA A 107 -31.63 -26.31 -34.17
C ALA A 107 -33.05 -26.90 -34.27
N VAL A 108 -33.19 -28.24 -34.33
CA VAL A 108 -34.49 -28.93 -34.37
C VAL A 108 -35.30 -28.65 -33.11
N LYS A 109 -34.67 -28.65 -31.93
CA LYS A 109 -35.34 -28.25 -30.67
C LYS A 109 -35.90 -26.82 -30.77
N LEU A 110 -35.08 -25.86 -31.21
CA LEU A 110 -35.49 -24.46 -31.35
C LEU A 110 -36.61 -24.27 -32.38
N ASP A 111 -36.54 -25.00 -33.51
CA ASP A 111 -37.58 -24.97 -34.54
C ASP A 111 -38.91 -25.53 -34.01
N ASN A 112 -38.86 -26.70 -33.36
CA ASN A 112 -40.04 -27.31 -32.74
C ASN A 112 -40.65 -26.41 -31.66
N TRP A 113 -39.84 -25.82 -30.78
CA TRP A 113 -40.33 -24.91 -29.75
C TRP A 113 -40.98 -23.66 -30.34
N HIS A 114 -40.39 -23.10 -31.40
CA HIS A 114 -40.98 -21.99 -32.12
C HIS A 114 -42.34 -22.38 -32.73
N ALA A 115 -42.41 -23.53 -33.41
CA ALA A 115 -43.63 -24.03 -34.02
C ALA A 115 -44.73 -24.34 -32.99
N TRP A 116 -44.38 -24.99 -31.87
CA TRP A 116 -45.33 -25.29 -30.80
C TRP A 116 -45.89 -24.01 -30.17
N LEU A 117 -45.05 -23.01 -29.90
CA LEU A 117 -45.49 -21.71 -29.36
C LEU A 117 -46.29 -20.87 -30.38
N MET A 118 -46.21 -21.17 -31.69
CA MET A 118 -47.12 -20.57 -32.68
C MET A 118 -48.56 -21.06 -32.51
N HIS A 119 -48.74 -22.31 -32.08
CA HIS A 119 -50.06 -22.94 -31.92
C HIS A 119 -50.62 -22.87 -30.49
N ALA A 120 -49.86 -22.36 -29.53
CA ALA A 120 -50.27 -22.16 -28.14
C ALA A 120 -50.13 -20.69 -27.69
N PRO A 121 -50.91 -19.74 -28.27
CA PRO A 121 -50.73 -18.32 -28.02
C PRO A 121 -51.12 -17.94 -26.58
N CYS A 122 -50.15 -17.49 -25.81
CA CYS A 122 -50.37 -16.80 -24.53
C CYS A 122 -49.28 -15.76 -24.31
N LYS A 123 -49.50 -14.75 -23.45
CA LYS A 123 -48.51 -13.67 -23.23
C LYS A 123 -47.10 -14.21 -22.87
N PRO A 124 -46.95 -15.17 -21.93
CA PRO A 124 -45.64 -15.76 -21.63
C PRO A 124 -45.02 -16.53 -22.82
N GLY A 125 -45.83 -17.32 -23.53
CA GLY A 125 -45.39 -18.10 -24.67
C GLY A 125 -44.97 -17.24 -25.87
N ILE A 126 -45.68 -16.12 -26.11
CA ILE A 126 -45.34 -15.15 -27.16
C ILE A 126 -43.98 -14.51 -26.89
N ALA A 127 -43.71 -14.11 -25.64
CA ALA A 127 -42.42 -13.51 -25.27
C ALA A 127 -41.25 -14.46 -25.56
N VAL A 128 -41.37 -15.74 -25.18
CA VAL A 128 -40.34 -16.75 -25.44
C VAL A 128 -40.21 -17.05 -26.94
N ARG A 129 -41.33 -17.14 -27.66
CA ARG A 129 -41.36 -17.33 -29.12
C ARG A 129 -40.66 -16.21 -29.86
N GLU A 130 -40.87 -14.96 -29.47
CA GLU A 130 -40.22 -13.79 -30.06
C GLU A 130 -38.70 -13.82 -29.84
N VAL A 131 -38.24 -14.25 -28.66
CA VAL A 131 -36.82 -14.46 -28.39
C VAL A 131 -36.25 -15.55 -29.29
N ILE A 132 -36.92 -16.70 -29.41
CA ILE A 132 -36.50 -17.79 -30.32
C ILE A 132 -36.41 -17.26 -31.75
N ALA A 133 -37.46 -16.60 -32.24
CA ALA A 133 -37.52 -16.04 -33.59
C ALA A 133 -36.40 -15.03 -33.86
N ARG A 134 -36.11 -14.15 -32.90
CA ARG A 134 -35.03 -13.15 -32.97
C ARG A 134 -33.65 -13.82 -33.04
N VAL A 135 -33.41 -14.81 -32.19
CA VAL A 135 -32.12 -15.52 -32.13
C VAL A 135 -31.88 -16.36 -33.39
N ILE A 136 -32.93 -16.99 -33.92
CA ILE A 136 -32.86 -17.70 -35.21
C ILE A 136 -32.47 -16.73 -36.33
N ARG A 137 -33.23 -15.65 -36.53
CA ARG A 137 -33.01 -14.71 -37.64
C ARG A 137 -31.68 -13.98 -37.57
N ASN A 138 -31.30 -13.50 -36.39
CA ASN A 138 -30.15 -12.60 -36.26
C ASN A 138 -28.81 -13.34 -36.15
N GLN A 139 -28.82 -14.61 -35.72
CA GLN A 139 -27.59 -15.33 -35.38
C GLN A 139 -27.58 -16.74 -35.97
N LEU A 140 -28.58 -17.58 -35.68
CA LEU A 140 -28.47 -19.01 -35.94
C LEU A 140 -28.68 -19.41 -37.40
N ALA A 141 -29.52 -18.71 -38.16
CA ALA A 141 -29.78 -19.01 -39.57
C ALA A 141 -28.47 -19.02 -40.39
N GLY A 142 -27.60 -18.04 -40.17
CA GLY A 142 -26.28 -17.98 -40.82
C GLY A 142 -25.34 -19.11 -40.39
N HIS A 143 -25.37 -19.52 -39.11
CA HIS A 143 -24.58 -20.64 -38.62
C HIS A 143 -25.10 -21.99 -39.15
N LEU A 144 -26.43 -22.17 -39.25
CA LEU A 144 -27.06 -23.35 -39.84
C LEU A 144 -26.73 -23.45 -41.34
N HIS A 145 -26.75 -22.34 -42.07
CA HIS A 145 -26.35 -22.32 -43.48
C HIS A 145 -24.89 -22.77 -43.67
N ARG A 146 -23.96 -22.27 -42.84
CA ARG A 146 -22.56 -22.71 -42.85
C ARG A 146 -22.40 -24.20 -42.52
N LEU A 147 -23.14 -24.71 -41.53
CA LEU A 147 -23.16 -26.13 -41.20
C LEU A 147 -23.72 -26.97 -42.37
N THR A 148 -24.77 -26.49 -43.03
CA THR A 148 -25.41 -27.17 -44.17
C THR A 148 -24.47 -27.23 -45.37
N ALA A 149 -23.73 -26.16 -45.65
CA ALA A 149 -22.68 -26.16 -46.67
C ALA A 149 -21.53 -27.15 -46.36
N LEU A 150 -21.19 -27.30 -45.07
CA LEU A 150 -20.16 -28.25 -44.62
C LEU A 150 -20.60 -29.71 -44.78
N VAL A 151 -21.83 -30.04 -44.36
CA VAL A 151 -22.35 -31.42 -44.41
C VAL A 151 -22.93 -31.80 -45.77
N GLY A 152 -23.24 -30.83 -46.63
CA GLY A 152 -23.79 -31.04 -47.98
C GLY A 152 -22.89 -31.82 -48.95
N GLN A 153 -21.66 -32.13 -48.53
CA GLN A 153 -20.73 -33.02 -49.23
C GLN A 153 -21.06 -34.52 -49.03
N TYR A 154 -21.97 -34.85 -48.12
CA TYR A 154 -22.38 -36.22 -47.81
C TYR A 154 -23.77 -36.53 -48.41
N PRO A 155 -24.05 -37.80 -48.80
CA PRO A 155 -25.37 -38.19 -49.28
C PRO A 155 -26.47 -37.93 -48.24
N ILE A 156 -27.66 -37.50 -48.67
CA ILE A 156 -28.79 -37.18 -47.76
C ILE A 156 -29.12 -38.37 -46.83
N ARG A 157 -29.22 -39.59 -47.37
CA ARG A 157 -29.47 -40.81 -46.56
C ARG A 157 -28.40 -41.04 -45.48
N PHE A 158 -27.16 -40.64 -45.72
CA PHE A 158 -26.08 -40.75 -44.73
C PHE A 158 -26.27 -39.71 -43.61
N LEU A 159 -26.68 -38.49 -43.95
CA LEU A 159 -26.99 -37.45 -42.97
C LEU A 159 -28.18 -37.84 -42.09
N GLU A 160 -29.24 -38.40 -42.69
CA GLU A 160 -30.44 -38.89 -41.98
C GLU A 160 -30.08 -39.99 -40.97
N GLN A 161 -29.21 -40.95 -41.36
CA GLN A 161 -28.71 -41.99 -40.45
C GLN A 161 -27.94 -41.43 -39.24
N HIS A 162 -27.40 -40.22 -39.35
CA HIS A 162 -26.67 -39.52 -38.29
C HIS A 162 -27.50 -38.42 -37.63
N GLY A 163 -28.82 -38.41 -37.86
CA GLY A 163 -29.77 -37.48 -37.22
C GLY A 163 -29.71 -36.05 -37.76
N ILE A 164 -29.24 -35.86 -38.98
CA ILE A 164 -29.22 -34.56 -39.67
C ILE A 164 -30.24 -34.60 -40.81
N ASP A 165 -31.31 -33.84 -40.67
CA ASP A 165 -32.24 -33.53 -41.76
C ASP A 165 -32.08 -32.06 -42.13
N VAL A 166 -31.65 -31.80 -43.37
CA VAL A 166 -31.39 -30.45 -43.88
C VAL A 166 -32.64 -29.76 -44.43
N ASN A 167 -33.72 -30.50 -44.67
CA ASN A 167 -34.95 -29.99 -45.28
C ASN A 167 -36.11 -29.83 -44.27
N ALA A 168 -35.93 -30.25 -43.02
CA ALA A 168 -36.97 -30.22 -41.99
C ALA A 168 -37.28 -28.85 -41.37
N PHE A 169 -36.52 -27.79 -41.70
CA PHE A 169 -36.61 -26.51 -41.00
C PHE A 169 -37.66 -25.54 -41.58
N ALA A 170 -38.37 -24.83 -40.71
CA ALA A 170 -39.34 -23.81 -41.11
C ALA A 170 -38.69 -22.61 -41.86
N PRO A 171 -39.47 -21.83 -42.64
CA PRO A 171 -38.94 -20.70 -43.43
C PRO A 171 -38.20 -19.62 -42.63
N ILE A 172 -38.41 -19.55 -41.31
CA ILE A 172 -37.69 -18.61 -40.43
C ILE A 172 -36.17 -18.85 -40.39
N TRP A 173 -35.71 -20.04 -40.76
CA TRP A 173 -34.30 -20.41 -40.87
C TRP A 173 -33.65 -20.00 -42.21
N THR A 174 -34.43 -19.43 -43.14
CA THR A 174 -33.88 -18.95 -44.42
C THR A 174 -32.90 -17.80 -44.18
N PHE A 175 -31.72 -17.91 -44.79
CA PHE A 175 -30.68 -16.88 -44.71
C PHE A 175 -30.57 -16.21 -46.08
N PRO A 176 -30.82 -14.90 -46.20
CA PRO A 176 -30.68 -14.20 -47.48
C PRO A 176 -29.20 -14.18 -47.88
N SER A 177 -28.85 -14.98 -48.88
CA SER A 177 -27.56 -14.84 -49.56
C SER A 177 -27.61 -13.54 -50.36
N PRO A 178 -26.66 -12.59 -50.20
CA PRO A 178 -26.62 -11.43 -51.06
C PRO A 178 -26.43 -11.90 -52.51
N THR A 179 -27.44 -11.65 -53.33
CA THR A 179 -27.32 -11.65 -54.78
C THR A 179 -26.31 -10.57 -55.18
N SER A 180 -25.11 -11.00 -55.57
CA SER A 180 -24.35 -10.31 -56.60
C SER A 180 -24.36 -11.20 -57.85
N PRO A 181 -24.83 -10.72 -59.01
CA PRO A 181 -24.46 -11.33 -60.28
C PRO A 181 -23.00 -10.95 -60.57
N MET A 182 -22.27 -11.88 -61.20
CA MET A 182 -20.86 -11.78 -61.62
C MET A 182 -19.79 -12.02 -60.53
N ALA A 183 -19.41 -13.29 -60.39
CA ALA A 183 -18.01 -13.70 -60.43
C ALA A 183 -17.93 -15.10 -61.03
N SER A 184 -18.00 -15.17 -62.36
CA SER A 184 -17.29 -16.20 -63.11
C SER A 184 -15.80 -16.04 -62.82
N GLY A 185 -15.31 -16.79 -61.84
CA GLY A 185 -13.91 -16.82 -61.45
C GLY A 185 -13.64 -18.20 -60.87
N ALA A 186 -12.93 -19.01 -61.63
CA ALA A 186 -12.40 -20.28 -61.18
C ALA A 186 -11.68 -20.08 -59.84
N HIS A 187 -12.20 -20.72 -58.78
CA HIS A 187 -11.37 -21.13 -57.67
C HIS A 187 -11.23 -22.64 -57.75
N ASP A 188 -9.99 -23.03 -58.00
CA ASP A 188 -9.44 -24.36 -57.94
C ASP A 188 -10.11 -25.26 -56.90
N GLY A 189 -10.37 -26.50 -57.32
CA GLY A 189 -10.69 -27.61 -56.45
C GLY A 189 -9.53 -27.95 -55.51
N GLN A 190 -9.30 -27.12 -54.50
CA GLN A 190 -8.73 -27.60 -53.25
C GLN A 190 -9.87 -28.14 -52.40
N ALA A 191 -10.09 -29.45 -52.51
CA ALA A 191 -10.83 -30.20 -51.51
C ALA A 191 -10.27 -29.84 -50.13
N VAL A 192 -11.04 -29.10 -49.33
CA VAL A 192 -10.73 -28.86 -47.91
C VAL A 192 -10.46 -30.23 -47.31
N ARG A 193 -9.20 -30.52 -46.95
CA ARG A 193 -8.81 -31.82 -46.42
C ARG A 193 -9.71 -32.12 -45.22
N ARG A 194 -10.42 -33.26 -45.28
CA ARG A 194 -11.21 -33.80 -44.18
C ARG A 194 -10.32 -33.82 -42.93
N GLY A 195 -10.67 -32.99 -41.92
CA GLY A 195 -9.91 -32.86 -40.68
C GLY A 195 -8.97 -31.65 -40.56
N SER A 196 -9.09 -30.61 -41.38
CA SER A 196 -8.31 -29.37 -41.18
C SER A 196 -8.71 -28.64 -39.88
N PRO A 197 -7.79 -27.92 -39.19
CA PRO A 197 -8.08 -27.14 -37.99
C PRO A 197 -9.20 -26.12 -38.17
N GLN A 198 -9.38 -25.63 -39.41
CA GLN A 198 -10.42 -24.67 -39.78
C GLN A 198 -11.84 -25.28 -39.70
N VAL A 199 -12.01 -26.56 -40.08
CA VAL A 199 -13.31 -27.26 -39.96
C VAL A 199 -13.66 -27.49 -38.50
N HIS A 200 -12.67 -27.85 -37.68
CA HIS A 200 -12.88 -28.03 -36.24
C HIS A 200 -13.27 -26.71 -35.55
N GLY A 201 -12.57 -25.62 -35.86
CA GLY A 201 -12.91 -24.29 -35.36
C GLY A 201 -14.32 -23.83 -35.78
N LEU A 202 -14.72 -24.11 -37.02
CA LEU A 202 -16.09 -23.82 -37.49
C LEU A 202 -17.14 -24.60 -36.69
N LEU A 203 -16.97 -25.92 -36.52
CA LEU A 203 -17.91 -26.77 -35.77
C LEU A 203 -18.07 -26.33 -34.32
N GLN A 204 -16.96 -26.01 -33.64
CA GLN A 204 -16.99 -25.46 -32.28
C GLN A 204 -17.70 -24.11 -32.23
N SER A 205 -17.38 -23.20 -33.16
CA SER A 205 -18.01 -21.87 -33.21
C SER A 205 -19.54 -21.97 -33.41
N CYS A 206 -19.98 -22.84 -34.31
CA CYS A 206 -21.39 -23.10 -34.56
C CYS A 206 -22.05 -23.70 -33.31
N PHE A 207 -21.45 -24.73 -32.70
CA PHE A 207 -21.99 -25.33 -31.48
C PHE A 207 -22.11 -24.30 -30.35
N HIS A 208 -21.10 -23.49 -30.09
CA HIS A 208 -21.15 -22.45 -29.06
C HIS A 208 -22.21 -21.39 -29.34
N ALA A 209 -22.44 -21.03 -30.62
CA ALA A 209 -23.53 -20.14 -31.00
C ALA A 209 -24.90 -20.75 -30.67
N PHE A 210 -25.16 -22.01 -31.06
CA PHE A 210 -26.39 -22.72 -30.70
C PHE A 210 -26.53 -22.93 -29.20
N HIS A 211 -25.44 -23.24 -28.50
CA HIS A 211 -25.41 -23.43 -27.05
C HIS A 211 -25.81 -22.16 -26.31
N LYS A 212 -25.17 -21.02 -26.64
CA LYS A 212 -25.46 -19.71 -26.05
C LYS A 212 -26.88 -19.26 -26.33
N ALA A 213 -27.34 -19.43 -27.57
CA ALA A 213 -28.71 -19.15 -27.98
C ALA A 213 -29.74 -19.98 -27.20
N THR A 214 -29.52 -21.29 -27.10
CA THR A 214 -30.41 -22.20 -26.39
C THR A 214 -30.44 -21.87 -24.90
N ARG A 215 -29.31 -21.55 -24.28
CA ARG A 215 -29.25 -21.08 -22.88
C ARG A 215 -30.07 -19.82 -22.65
N LEU A 216 -29.98 -18.83 -23.54
CA LEU A 216 -30.81 -17.63 -23.46
C LEU A 216 -32.31 -17.96 -23.52
N VAL A 217 -32.70 -18.87 -24.40
CA VAL A 217 -34.10 -19.33 -24.53
C VAL A 217 -34.54 -20.08 -23.26
N ILE A 218 -33.69 -20.92 -22.67
CA ILE A 218 -33.96 -21.62 -21.40
C ILE A 218 -34.15 -20.62 -20.26
N GLU A 219 -33.25 -19.66 -20.10
CA GLU A 219 -33.34 -18.62 -19.06
C GLU A 219 -34.61 -17.78 -19.21
N THR A 220 -34.99 -17.46 -20.46
CA THR A 220 -36.22 -16.73 -20.76
C THR A 220 -37.48 -17.58 -20.50
N ALA A 221 -37.47 -18.87 -20.85
CA ALA A 221 -38.58 -19.76 -20.59
C ALA A 221 -38.80 -19.98 -19.08
N ALA A 222 -37.71 -20.14 -18.32
CA ALA A 222 -37.75 -20.30 -16.88
C ALA A 222 -38.32 -19.05 -16.17
N SER A 223 -37.97 -17.84 -16.62
CA SER A 223 -38.50 -16.60 -16.03
C SER A 223 -40.00 -16.40 -16.29
N HIS A 224 -40.50 -16.92 -17.41
CA HIS A 224 -41.91 -16.84 -17.79
C HIS A 224 -42.76 -18.06 -17.35
N PHE A 225 -42.12 -19.14 -16.88
CA PHE A 225 -42.80 -20.38 -16.51
C PHE A 225 -43.84 -20.20 -15.41
N THR A 226 -43.48 -19.55 -14.29
CA THR A 226 -44.39 -19.33 -13.17
C THR A 226 -45.63 -18.54 -13.58
N GLN A 227 -45.46 -17.55 -14.46
CA GLN A 227 -46.57 -16.77 -15.02
C GLN A 227 -47.45 -17.62 -15.93
N SER A 228 -46.86 -18.51 -16.74
CA SER A 228 -47.62 -19.44 -17.58
C SER A 228 -48.40 -20.46 -16.75
N LEU A 229 -47.81 -20.96 -15.66
CA LEU A 229 -48.42 -21.95 -14.78
C LEU A 229 -49.61 -21.39 -13.97
N ALA A 230 -49.59 -20.09 -13.66
CA ALA A 230 -50.65 -19.42 -12.90
C ALA A 230 -51.90 -19.07 -13.74
N ARG A 231 -51.89 -19.42 -15.02
CA ARG A 231 -53.00 -19.19 -15.94
C ARG A 231 -54.24 -19.99 -15.54
N ARG A 232 -55.41 -19.51 -15.97
CA ARG A 232 -56.72 -20.14 -15.70
C ARG A 232 -57.42 -20.63 -16.97
N ASP A 233 -56.72 -20.57 -18.10
CA ASP A 233 -57.20 -20.89 -19.44
C ASP A 233 -56.43 -22.07 -20.06
N HIS A 234 -55.90 -22.96 -19.22
CA HIS A 234 -55.34 -24.23 -19.66
C HIS A 234 -56.42 -25.12 -20.27
N GLU A 235 -56.05 -25.92 -21.28
CA GLU A 235 -56.93 -26.97 -21.78
C GLU A 235 -57.24 -27.97 -20.65
N PRO A 236 -58.50 -28.42 -20.45
CA PRO A 236 -58.88 -29.21 -19.28
C PRO A 236 -58.05 -30.49 -19.02
N SER A 237 -57.69 -31.23 -20.07
CA SER A 237 -56.85 -32.43 -19.93
C SER A 237 -55.42 -32.08 -19.50
N ILE A 238 -54.86 -30.99 -20.01
CA ILE A 238 -53.55 -30.48 -19.60
C ILE A 238 -53.59 -29.90 -18.19
N ALA A 239 -54.65 -29.19 -17.82
CA ALA A 239 -54.85 -28.69 -16.47
C ALA A 239 -54.87 -29.84 -15.44
N LEU A 240 -55.55 -30.94 -15.77
CA LEU A 240 -55.59 -32.14 -14.95
C LEU A 240 -54.20 -32.78 -14.82
N TYR A 241 -53.45 -32.87 -15.91
CA TYR A 241 -52.07 -33.39 -15.90
C TYR A 241 -51.14 -32.51 -15.04
N ILE A 242 -51.19 -31.18 -15.22
CA ILE A 242 -50.41 -30.23 -14.40
C ILE A 242 -50.76 -30.39 -12.92
N ALA A 243 -52.06 -30.48 -12.58
CA ALA A 243 -52.51 -30.67 -11.21
C ALA A 243 -52.00 -32.00 -10.62
N PHE A 244 -52.04 -33.09 -11.39
CA PHE A 244 -51.46 -34.37 -11.00
C PHE A 244 -49.97 -34.25 -10.67
N ILE A 245 -49.17 -33.61 -11.53
CA ILE A 245 -47.73 -33.42 -11.29
C ILE A 245 -47.49 -32.53 -10.07
N GLN A 246 -48.29 -31.48 -9.86
CA GLN A 246 -48.19 -30.64 -8.66
C GLN A 246 -48.48 -31.42 -7.38
N LEU A 247 -49.50 -32.28 -7.37
CA LEU A 247 -49.80 -33.14 -6.22
C LEU A 247 -48.70 -34.19 -5.99
N PHE A 248 -48.18 -34.78 -7.05
CA PHE A 248 -47.08 -35.75 -7.00
C PHE A 248 -45.83 -35.18 -6.30
N ARG A 249 -45.58 -33.87 -6.40
CA ARG A 249 -44.46 -33.23 -5.69
C ARG A 249 -44.55 -33.37 -4.17
N SER A 250 -45.75 -33.46 -3.59
CA SER A 250 -45.90 -33.70 -2.15
C SER A 250 -45.37 -35.08 -1.75
N ALA A 251 -45.63 -36.08 -2.59
CA ALA A 251 -45.07 -37.42 -2.43
C ALA A 251 -43.54 -37.42 -2.62
N GLN A 252 -43.02 -36.66 -3.61
CA GLN A 252 -41.57 -36.48 -3.80
C GLN A 252 -40.90 -35.81 -2.59
N GLN A 253 -41.53 -34.79 -2.00
CA GLN A 253 -41.00 -34.13 -0.80
C GLN A 253 -40.96 -35.10 0.39
N HIS A 254 -42.01 -35.90 0.55
CA HIS A 254 -42.05 -36.91 1.62
C HIS A 254 -40.96 -37.98 1.44
N ILE A 255 -40.82 -38.56 0.25
CA ILE A 255 -39.81 -39.60 0.00
C ILE A 255 -38.38 -39.05 0.18
N ASN A 256 -38.15 -37.78 -0.18
CA ASN A 256 -36.85 -37.13 0.02
C ASN A 256 -36.50 -36.87 1.49
N THR A 257 -37.43 -37.03 2.44
CA THR A 257 -37.10 -37.05 3.88
C THR A 257 -36.40 -38.33 4.32
N PHE A 258 -36.37 -39.37 3.48
CA PHE A 258 -35.73 -40.65 3.82
C PHE A 258 -34.25 -40.48 4.17
N VAL A 259 -33.51 -39.70 3.37
CA VAL A 259 -32.05 -39.50 3.54
C VAL A 259 -31.70 -38.87 4.90
N PRO A 260 -32.27 -37.70 5.30
CA PRO A 260 -31.98 -37.13 6.61
C PRO A 260 -32.45 -38.03 7.76
N ARG A 261 -33.60 -38.70 7.63
CA ARG A 261 -34.09 -39.63 8.66
C ARG A 261 -33.17 -40.83 8.85
N HIS A 262 -32.71 -41.43 7.76
CA HIS A 262 -31.77 -42.56 7.80
C HIS A 262 -30.41 -42.13 8.40
N ARG A 263 -29.91 -40.94 8.03
CA ARG A 263 -28.70 -40.37 8.62
C ARG A 263 -28.85 -40.20 10.13
N ASP A 264 -29.94 -39.56 10.57
CA ASP A 264 -30.17 -39.29 11.98
C ASP A 264 -30.34 -40.60 12.76
N TYR A 265 -31.05 -41.59 12.20
CA TYR A 265 -31.16 -42.94 12.77
C TYR A 265 -29.79 -43.62 12.93
N TYR A 266 -28.96 -43.59 11.89
CA TYR A 266 -27.63 -44.21 11.94
C TYR A 266 -26.74 -43.56 13.01
N TYR A 267 -26.67 -42.23 13.07
CA TYR A 267 -25.78 -41.55 14.03
C TYR A 267 -26.32 -41.50 15.46
N ARG A 268 -27.63 -41.31 15.65
CA ARG A 268 -28.22 -41.17 16.99
C ARG A 268 -28.65 -42.50 17.59
N ASP A 269 -29.22 -43.40 16.81
CA ASP A 269 -29.81 -44.63 17.36
C ASP A 269 -28.85 -45.83 17.26
N ILE A 270 -28.12 -45.97 16.14
CA ILE A 270 -27.12 -47.05 15.99
C ILE A 270 -25.81 -46.70 16.67
N LEU A 271 -25.20 -45.55 16.30
CA LEU A 271 -23.90 -45.13 16.84
C LEU A 271 -23.99 -44.41 18.19
N GLN A 272 -25.20 -44.04 18.64
CA GLN A 272 -25.42 -43.36 19.92
C GLN A 272 -24.57 -42.09 20.12
N MET A 273 -24.32 -41.35 19.03
CA MET A 273 -23.62 -40.08 19.11
C MET A 273 -24.51 -39.04 19.77
N LEU A 274 -24.13 -38.62 20.97
CA LEU A 274 -24.80 -37.57 21.72
C LEU A 274 -24.32 -36.19 21.26
N PRO A 275 -25.21 -35.18 21.19
CA PRO A 275 -24.81 -33.79 21.01
C PRO A 275 -23.84 -33.36 22.12
N ALA A 276 -22.80 -32.61 21.77
CA ALA A 276 -21.89 -32.04 22.76
C ALA A 276 -22.66 -31.09 23.71
N PRO A 277 -22.29 -31.03 25.00
CA PRO A 277 -22.88 -30.07 25.93
C PRO A 277 -22.56 -28.63 25.51
N PRO A 278 -23.39 -27.65 25.92
CA PRO A 278 -23.11 -26.25 25.64
C PRO A 278 -21.85 -25.79 26.37
N THR A 279 -20.99 -25.05 25.68
CA THR A 279 -19.82 -24.37 26.26
C THR A 279 -20.24 -22.99 26.77
N PRO A 280 -19.86 -22.61 28.01
CA PRO A 280 -20.11 -21.26 28.50
C PRO A 280 -19.35 -20.24 27.64
N ASP A 281 -19.94 -19.07 27.47
CA ASP A 281 -19.32 -17.96 26.77
C ASP A 281 -18.41 -17.15 27.71
N THR A 282 -17.49 -16.39 27.10
CA THR A 282 -16.56 -15.52 27.82
C THR A 282 -16.56 -14.13 27.19
N THR A 283 -16.32 -13.11 28.00
CA THR A 283 -16.24 -11.71 27.56
C THR A 283 -15.21 -10.95 28.40
N PHE A 284 -14.80 -9.78 27.91
CA PHE A 284 -13.89 -8.88 28.62
C PHE A 284 -14.66 -7.76 29.32
N LEU A 285 -14.29 -7.49 30.57
CA LEU A 285 -14.83 -6.39 31.35
C LEU A 285 -13.72 -5.35 31.57
N VAL A 286 -14.01 -4.08 31.28
CA VAL A 286 -13.14 -2.94 31.61
C VAL A 286 -13.69 -2.29 32.87
N VAL A 287 -12.88 -2.24 33.92
CA VAL A 287 -13.25 -1.62 35.21
C VAL A 287 -12.49 -0.30 35.33
N ALA A 288 -13.21 0.77 35.67
CA ALA A 288 -12.64 2.09 35.92
C ALA A 288 -13.05 2.56 37.31
N LEU A 289 -12.12 3.19 38.03
CA LEU A 289 -12.40 3.83 39.31
C LEU A 289 -13.28 5.08 39.11
N ASP A 290 -14.15 5.35 40.09
CA ASP A 290 -14.97 6.56 40.17
C ASP A 290 -14.26 7.72 40.91
N GLY A 291 -13.04 7.47 41.40
CA GLY A 291 -12.23 8.41 42.19
C GLY A 291 -12.49 8.37 43.70
N SER A 292 -13.39 7.50 44.18
CA SER A 292 -13.67 7.34 45.62
C SER A 292 -12.54 6.63 46.38
N LEU A 293 -11.82 5.74 45.71
CA LEU A 293 -10.70 4.97 46.24
C LEU A 293 -9.48 5.11 45.30
N PRO A 294 -8.24 5.07 45.84
CA PRO A 294 -7.03 5.12 45.02
C PRO A 294 -6.81 3.84 44.21
N ASP A 295 -7.23 2.70 44.75
CA ASP A 295 -7.19 1.39 44.10
C ASP A 295 -8.25 0.42 44.64
N VAL A 296 -8.54 -0.64 43.89
CA VAL A 296 -9.50 -1.70 44.25
C VAL A 296 -8.97 -3.06 43.79
N SER A 297 -9.08 -4.08 44.66
CA SER A 297 -8.78 -5.47 44.31
C SER A 297 -10.07 -6.23 43.99
N ILE A 298 -10.10 -6.93 42.86
CA ILE A 298 -11.18 -7.82 42.41
C ILE A 298 -10.65 -9.25 42.43
N PRO A 299 -11.04 -10.07 43.40
CA PRO A 299 -10.63 -11.47 43.46
C PRO A 299 -11.22 -12.30 42.32
N ARG A 300 -10.50 -13.37 41.95
CA ARG A 300 -11.02 -14.42 41.08
C ARG A 300 -12.35 -14.95 41.61
N GLY A 301 -13.30 -15.17 40.71
CA GLY A 301 -14.64 -15.66 41.03
C GLY A 301 -15.65 -14.58 41.39
N THR A 302 -15.25 -13.31 41.47
CA THR A 302 -16.17 -12.18 41.64
C THR A 302 -17.25 -12.20 40.55
N GLU A 303 -18.51 -12.06 40.96
CA GLU A 303 -19.67 -12.18 40.07
C GLU A 303 -20.06 -10.82 39.47
N PHE A 304 -20.33 -10.82 38.16
CA PHE A 304 -20.80 -9.67 37.40
C PHE A 304 -22.09 -10.00 36.66
N THR A 305 -23.12 -9.17 36.84
CA THR A 305 -24.43 -9.36 36.20
C THR A 305 -24.47 -8.70 34.82
N ALA A 306 -24.91 -9.44 33.80
CA ALA A 306 -24.99 -9.00 32.42
C ALA A 306 -26.44 -8.97 31.89
N GLY A 307 -27.39 -8.57 32.73
CA GLY A 307 -28.81 -8.56 32.39
C GLY A 307 -29.43 -9.97 32.41
N ASN A 308 -30.50 -10.15 31.63
CA ASN A 308 -31.25 -11.41 31.56
C ASN A 308 -31.21 -11.99 30.14
N ASP A 309 -31.29 -13.31 30.04
CA ASP A 309 -31.46 -14.02 28.77
C ASP A 309 -32.88 -13.85 28.19
N SER A 310 -33.11 -14.40 27.00
CA SER A 310 -34.43 -14.38 26.33
C SER A 310 -35.53 -15.11 27.10
N GLY A 311 -35.17 -15.95 28.07
CA GLY A 311 -36.09 -16.62 28.99
C GLY A 311 -36.30 -15.88 30.32
N GLY A 312 -35.68 -14.72 30.52
CA GLY A 312 -35.77 -13.91 31.74
C GLY A 312 -34.84 -14.35 32.88
N LYS A 313 -33.89 -15.26 32.65
CA LYS A 313 -32.92 -15.71 33.65
C LYS A 313 -31.69 -14.80 33.65
N ALA A 314 -31.21 -14.44 34.84
CA ALA A 314 -30.04 -13.58 35.00
C ALA A 314 -28.76 -14.25 34.43
N LEU A 315 -28.00 -13.47 33.66
CA LEU A 315 -26.68 -13.83 33.14
C LEU A 315 -25.62 -13.38 34.15
N ILE A 316 -24.85 -14.33 34.68
CA ILE A 316 -23.81 -14.09 35.67
C ILE A 316 -22.47 -14.55 35.10
N TYR A 317 -21.55 -13.61 34.95
CA TYR A 317 -20.14 -13.88 34.62
C TYR A 317 -19.30 -13.87 35.88
N ARG A 318 -18.18 -14.58 35.85
CA ARG A 318 -17.23 -14.64 36.96
C ARG A 318 -15.86 -14.20 36.50
N ALA A 319 -15.14 -13.47 37.35
CA ALA A 319 -13.76 -13.09 37.05
C ALA A 319 -12.87 -14.33 36.97
N ASP A 320 -12.15 -14.51 35.87
CA ASP A 320 -11.25 -15.66 35.69
C ASP A 320 -9.95 -15.53 36.50
N ASN A 321 -9.53 -14.30 36.80
CA ASN A 321 -8.27 -13.98 37.48
C ASN A 321 -8.48 -12.89 38.54
N ASP A 322 -7.56 -12.79 39.49
CA ASP A 322 -7.45 -11.63 40.39
C ASP A 322 -7.00 -10.39 39.60
N LEU A 323 -7.59 -9.23 39.88
CA LEU A 323 -7.29 -7.96 39.20
C LEU A 323 -7.10 -6.83 40.23
N TRP A 324 -6.01 -6.08 40.11
CA TRP A 324 -5.77 -4.85 40.87
C TRP A 324 -6.04 -3.64 39.97
N VAL A 325 -7.06 -2.85 40.32
CA VAL A 325 -7.50 -1.68 39.55
C VAL A 325 -6.91 -0.42 40.17
N THR A 326 -6.21 0.40 39.37
CA THR A 326 -5.62 1.69 39.77
C THR A 326 -6.15 2.81 38.86
N ASP A 327 -5.65 4.03 39.04
CA ASP A 327 -5.91 5.19 38.16
C ASP A 327 -5.08 5.19 36.86
N THR A 328 -4.30 4.12 36.60
CA THR A 328 -3.49 3.99 35.39
C THR A 328 -4.38 3.87 34.15
N ALA A 329 -4.19 4.79 33.19
CA ALA A 329 -4.90 4.79 31.92
C ALA A 329 -3.93 4.88 30.73
N VAL A 330 -4.36 4.35 29.58
CA VAL A 330 -3.65 4.53 28.31
C VAL A 330 -3.96 5.94 27.78
N GLU A 331 -3.01 6.87 27.92
CA GLU A 331 -3.15 8.26 27.47
C GLU A 331 -3.06 8.39 25.94
N GLU A 332 -2.08 7.72 25.34
CA GLU A 332 -1.87 7.69 23.90
C GLU A 332 -1.42 6.29 23.45
N LEU A 333 -1.87 5.88 22.28
CA LEU A 333 -1.40 4.66 21.63
C LEU A 333 -0.91 5.03 20.24
N HIS A 334 0.28 4.57 19.88
CA HIS A 334 0.87 4.82 18.56
C HIS A 334 1.33 3.49 17.96
N THR A 335 1.17 3.35 16.65
CA THR A 335 1.82 2.28 15.88
C THR A 335 3.07 2.81 15.21
N LEU A 336 4.07 1.95 15.08
CA LEU A 336 5.32 2.25 14.39
C LEU A 336 5.58 1.16 13.35
N TYR A 337 5.62 1.55 12.08
CA TYR A 337 5.81 0.65 10.96
C TYR A 337 7.12 0.94 10.25
N PHE A 338 7.90 -0.12 9.98
CA PHE A 338 9.11 -0.05 9.20
C PHE A 338 8.87 -0.74 7.84
N GLU A 339 8.80 0.05 6.79
CA GLU A 339 8.54 -0.41 5.43
C GLU A 339 9.79 -1.03 4.81
N LYS A 340 9.63 -2.14 4.09
CA LYS A 340 10.69 -2.75 3.26
C LYS A 340 10.13 -3.02 1.88
N ASN A 341 10.32 -2.07 0.97
CA ASN A 341 9.80 -2.20 -0.39
C ASN A 341 10.77 -3.03 -1.27
N PRO A 342 10.34 -4.18 -1.83
CA PRO A 342 11.20 -5.05 -2.65
C PRO A 342 11.52 -4.48 -4.04
N LEU A 343 10.98 -3.32 -4.40
CA LEU A 343 11.24 -2.60 -5.66
C LEU A 343 12.26 -1.45 -5.50
N ILE A 344 12.65 -1.10 -4.27
CA ILE A 344 13.59 -0.01 -4.00
C ILE A 344 14.99 -0.59 -3.76
N SER A 345 15.93 -0.24 -4.63
CA SER A 345 17.34 -0.61 -4.55
C SER A 345 18.17 0.65 -4.23
N PRO A 346 19.22 0.57 -3.39
CA PRO A 346 19.89 -0.63 -2.87
C PRO A 346 19.32 -1.20 -1.57
N GLU A 347 18.29 -0.60 -0.97
CA GLU A 347 17.74 -1.02 0.33
C GLU A 347 17.32 -2.48 0.36
N LYS A 348 16.71 -2.97 -0.73
CA LYS A 348 16.32 -4.37 -0.88
C LYS A 348 17.51 -5.31 -0.73
N GLU A 349 18.60 -5.09 -1.47
CA GLU A 349 19.80 -5.93 -1.46
C GLU A 349 20.52 -5.88 -0.10
N LEU A 350 20.37 -4.78 0.63
CA LEU A 350 20.92 -4.58 1.97
C LEU A 350 19.97 -5.05 3.09
N GLY A 351 18.71 -5.37 2.78
CA GLY A 351 17.67 -5.69 3.74
C GLY A 351 17.28 -4.50 4.65
N HIS A 352 17.56 -3.28 4.19
CA HIS A 352 17.27 -2.04 4.90
C HIS A 352 15.79 -1.65 4.78
N VAL A 353 15.34 -0.89 5.76
CA VAL A 353 14.05 -0.21 5.77
C VAL A 353 14.06 0.91 4.73
N THR A 354 12.99 1.07 3.96
CA THR A 354 12.82 2.11 2.93
C THR A 354 12.02 3.32 3.42
N GLY A 355 11.38 3.21 4.59
CA GLY A 355 10.65 4.30 5.23
C GLY A 355 10.07 3.85 6.57
N ALA A 356 9.71 4.80 7.41
CA ALA A 356 9.04 4.50 8.67
C ALA A 356 7.87 5.43 8.93
N TRP A 357 6.80 4.88 9.48
CA TRP A 357 5.51 5.53 9.60
C TRP A 357 4.99 5.41 11.02
N MET A 358 4.41 6.48 11.54
CA MET A 358 3.84 6.52 12.88
C MET A 358 2.38 6.95 12.81
N ALA A 359 1.51 6.17 13.43
CA ALA A 359 0.08 6.45 13.44
C ALA A 359 -0.46 6.47 14.86
N ALA A 360 -1.16 7.55 15.22
CA ALA A 360 -1.92 7.61 16.45
C ALA A 360 -3.14 6.67 16.32
N VAL A 361 -3.27 5.76 17.27
CA VAL A 361 -4.46 4.94 17.45
C VAL A 361 -5.26 5.60 18.56
N PRO A 362 -6.44 6.17 18.27
CA PRO A 362 -7.22 6.84 19.29
C PRO A 362 -7.54 5.83 20.40
N PRO A 363 -7.07 6.05 21.64
CA PRO A 363 -7.40 5.18 22.74
C PRO A 363 -8.91 5.23 22.97
N LEU A 364 -9.46 4.08 23.29
CA LEU A 364 -10.89 3.92 23.29
C LEU A 364 -11.47 4.42 24.61
N ASP A 365 -12.29 5.48 24.56
CA ASP A 365 -13.04 5.89 25.74
C ASP A 365 -14.29 5.01 25.89
N PHE A 366 -14.18 3.99 26.73
CA PHE A 366 -15.26 3.05 27.02
C PHE A 366 -16.44 3.69 27.76
N LYS A 367 -16.31 4.91 28.31
CA LYS A 367 -17.43 5.62 28.97
C LYS A 367 -18.37 6.28 27.97
N THR A 368 -17.86 6.73 26.82
CA THR A 368 -18.60 7.49 25.80
C THR A 368 -18.81 6.73 24.49
N ALA A 369 -18.12 5.59 24.31
CA ALA A 369 -18.24 4.79 23.12
C ALA A 369 -19.66 4.18 22.94
N PRO A 370 -20.33 4.40 21.80
CA PRO A 370 -21.64 3.80 21.53
C PRO A 370 -21.52 2.27 21.39
N ALA A 371 -22.38 1.53 22.08
CA ALA A 371 -22.47 0.09 21.97
C ALA A 371 -22.94 -0.32 20.56
N GLY A 372 -22.28 -1.32 19.95
CA GLY A 372 -22.80 -2.04 18.78
C GLY A 372 -22.54 -1.46 17.39
N LYS A 373 -21.63 -0.48 17.22
CA LYS A 373 -21.15 -0.12 15.87
C LYS A 373 -19.90 -0.91 15.50
N ASP A 374 -19.96 -1.59 14.35
CA ASP A 374 -18.77 -2.11 13.66
C ASP A 374 -17.78 -0.96 13.48
N ARG A 375 -16.63 -1.07 14.15
CA ARG A 375 -15.56 -0.09 14.04
C ARG A 375 -14.71 -0.42 12.83
N ALA A 376 -14.24 0.64 12.16
CA ALA A 376 -13.21 0.48 11.15
C ALA A 376 -12.00 -0.23 11.79
N PRO A 377 -11.51 -1.33 11.22
CA PRO A 377 -10.34 -2.01 11.73
C PRO A 377 -9.12 -1.10 11.61
N TYR A 378 -8.39 -0.91 12.70
CA TYR A 378 -7.11 -0.21 12.69
C TYR A 378 -5.98 -1.17 12.33
N PRO A 379 -5.02 -0.76 11.50
CA PRO A 379 -3.84 -1.56 11.22
C PRO A 379 -2.89 -1.53 12.43
N PHE A 380 -3.10 -2.40 13.41
CA PHE A 380 -2.32 -2.47 14.66
C PHE A 380 -0.80 -2.66 14.45
N PHE A 381 -0.40 -3.20 13.29
CA PHE A 381 1.01 -3.40 12.93
C PHE A 381 1.47 -2.45 11.81
N GLY A 382 0.69 -1.41 11.52
CA GLY A 382 1.01 -0.40 10.50
C GLY A 382 0.33 -0.60 9.14
N ALA A 383 0.26 0.50 8.41
CA ALA A 383 -0.37 0.62 7.09
C ALA A 383 0.57 0.16 5.96
N ALA A 384 0.24 -0.97 5.31
CA ALA A 384 0.92 -1.40 4.08
C ALA A 384 0.36 -0.73 2.80
N THR A 385 -0.80 -0.08 2.89
CA THR A 385 -1.57 0.43 1.74
C THR A 385 -1.50 1.96 1.67
N GLU A 386 -1.45 2.54 0.47
CA GLU A 386 -1.37 4.00 0.27
C GLU A 386 -2.52 4.78 0.92
N GLN A 387 -3.76 4.26 0.86
CA GLN A 387 -4.90 4.82 1.60
C GLN A 387 -4.66 4.88 3.11
N ALA A 388 -4.05 3.84 3.66
CA ALA A 388 -3.73 3.80 5.06
C ALA A 388 -2.51 4.69 5.38
N LYS A 389 -1.63 5.06 4.43
CA LYS A 389 -0.59 6.10 4.64
C LYS A 389 -1.19 7.51 4.69
N GLU A 390 -2.22 7.79 3.88
CA GLU A 390 -2.97 9.05 3.94
C GLU A 390 -3.78 9.19 5.24
N GLU A 391 -4.38 8.10 5.72
CA GLU A 391 -5.19 8.06 6.94
C GLU A 391 -4.36 7.90 8.24
N SER A 392 -3.20 7.24 8.18
CA SER A 392 -2.38 6.90 9.37
C SER A 392 -1.35 7.96 9.76
N GLY A 393 -1.25 9.09 9.05
CA GLY A 393 -0.46 10.21 9.52
C GLY A 393 1.05 10.06 9.35
N ALA A 394 1.70 11.20 9.50
CA ALA A 394 3.08 11.56 9.17
C ALA A 394 4.17 10.47 9.22
N ALA A 395 5.20 10.68 8.39
CA ALA A 395 6.47 9.97 8.50
C ALA A 395 6.99 9.99 9.95
N ALA A 396 7.46 8.83 10.43
CA ALA A 396 7.95 8.70 11.78
C ALA A 396 9.22 9.54 11.97
N ARG A 397 9.18 10.47 12.93
CA ARG A 397 10.31 11.36 13.21
C ARG A 397 11.30 10.69 14.15
N PHE A 398 12.39 10.17 13.58
CA PHE A 398 13.55 9.67 14.33
C PHE A 398 14.66 10.71 14.35
N GLY A 399 15.45 10.73 15.41
CA GLY A 399 16.57 11.67 15.52
C GLY A 399 17.06 11.88 16.94
N MET A 400 17.88 12.92 17.11
CA MET A 400 18.35 13.38 18.40
C MET A 400 18.37 14.90 18.45
N ALA A 401 18.36 15.46 19.66
CA ALA A 401 18.61 16.87 19.90
C ALA A 401 19.78 17.00 20.88
N ILE A 402 20.76 17.81 20.52
CA ILE A 402 21.99 18.02 21.30
C ILE A 402 21.94 19.45 21.82
N ALA A 403 21.99 19.60 23.15
CA ALA A 403 21.93 20.89 23.81
C ALA A 403 23.29 21.23 24.44
N ASP A 404 23.89 22.35 24.05
CA ASP A 404 25.18 22.78 24.60
C ASP A 404 25.35 24.31 24.50
N PRO A 405 25.89 25.00 25.53
CA PRO A 405 26.18 26.43 25.47
C PRO A 405 27.12 26.86 24.32
N ILE A 406 27.96 25.96 23.79
CA ILE A 406 28.84 26.25 22.64
C ILE A 406 28.06 26.67 21.38
N LEU A 407 26.80 26.23 21.27
CA LEU A 407 25.89 26.55 20.18
C LEU A 407 25.22 27.93 20.33
N LEU A 408 25.50 28.69 21.39
CA LEU A 408 25.06 30.09 21.47
C LEU A 408 25.84 30.90 20.43
N LEU A 409 25.19 31.33 19.35
CA LEU A 409 25.86 31.95 18.20
C LEU A 409 25.07 33.15 17.71
N GLY A 410 25.39 34.33 18.23
CA GLY A 410 24.56 35.52 18.05
C GLY A 410 24.67 36.17 16.68
N GLN A 411 25.84 36.13 16.05
CA GLN A 411 26.09 36.88 14.81
C GLN A 411 27.35 36.42 14.08
N GLY A 412 27.61 37.05 12.92
CA GLY A 412 28.80 36.81 12.12
C GLY A 412 28.68 35.57 11.23
N LYS A 413 29.77 35.25 10.53
CA LYS A 413 29.88 33.99 9.79
C LYS A 413 30.20 32.89 10.80
N ARG A 414 29.37 31.86 10.87
CA ARG A 414 29.54 30.79 11.88
C ARG A 414 29.72 29.47 11.17
N ARG A 415 30.75 28.73 11.54
CA ARG A 415 31.00 27.37 11.07
C ARG A 415 30.90 26.42 12.26
N ILE A 416 29.98 25.48 12.20
CA ILE A 416 29.77 24.47 13.23
C ILE A 416 30.23 23.13 12.66
N THR A 417 31.18 22.49 13.32
CA THR A 417 31.63 21.13 13.00
C THR A 417 31.13 20.19 14.09
N LEU A 418 30.23 19.29 13.71
CA LEU A 418 29.65 18.28 14.59
C LEU A 418 30.26 16.92 14.29
N GLY A 419 31.09 16.40 15.18
CA GLY A 419 31.65 15.06 15.13
C GLY A 419 30.87 14.08 15.99
N ILE A 420 30.25 13.08 15.37
CA ILE A 420 29.49 12.02 16.03
C ILE A 420 30.37 10.77 16.07
N GLY A 421 30.96 10.48 17.22
CA GLY A 421 31.76 9.28 17.46
C GLY A 421 30.88 8.10 17.86
N PHE A 422 31.13 6.94 17.25
CA PHE A 422 30.34 5.72 17.48
C PHE A 422 31.24 4.49 17.62
N ASP A 423 30.67 3.42 18.15
CA ASP A 423 31.23 2.08 18.05
C ASP A 423 30.31 1.23 17.13
N ALA A 424 30.92 0.42 16.27
CA ALA A 424 30.20 -0.44 15.32
C ALA A 424 30.97 -1.74 15.09
N ALA A 425 30.25 -2.84 14.87
CA ALA A 425 30.86 -4.07 14.35
C ALA A 425 31.37 -3.84 12.91
N PRO A 426 32.43 -4.51 12.45
CA PRO A 426 33.04 -4.28 11.14
C PRO A 426 32.06 -4.34 9.97
N GLU A 427 31.10 -5.26 10.00
CA GLU A 427 30.06 -5.44 8.98
C GLU A 427 28.97 -4.35 8.99
N HIS A 428 28.88 -3.58 10.07
CA HIS A 428 27.94 -2.46 10.26
C HIS A 428 28.62 -1.10 10.18
N HIS A 429 29.94 -1.08 9.97
CA HIS A 429 30.68 0.16 9.87
C HIS A 429 30.21 0.96 8.63
N PRO A 430 29.98 2.28 8.74
CA PRO A 430 29.58 3.13 7.62
C PRO A 430 30.42 2.95 6.35
N ALA A 431 31.74 2.81 6.48
CA ALA A 431 32.64 2.57 5.35
C ALA A 431 32.33 1.26 4.61
N ALA A 432 32.01 0.19 5.34
CA ALA A 432 31.67 -1.11 4.75
C ALA A 432 30.34 -1.04 3.99
N ILE A 433 29.35 -0.33 4.55
CA ILE A 433 28.05 -0.11 3.91
C ILE A 433 28.22 0.73 2.64
N VAL A 434 29.02 1.80 2.69
CA VAL A 434 29.32 2.64 1.52
C VAL A 434 29.98 1.84 0.41
N ARG A 435 30.97 0.98 0.73
CA ARG A 435 31.59 0.09 -0.26
C ARG A 435 30.56 -0.83 -0.92
N ARG A 436 29.69 -1.45 -0.12
CA ARG A 436 28.64 -2.32 -0.65
C ARG A 436 27.63 -1.58 -1.53
N ILE A 437 27.27 -0.34 -1.18
CA ILE A 437 26.43 0.52 -2.02
C ILE A 437 27.16 0.87 -3.31
N SER A 438 28.44 1.25 -3.22
CA SER A 438 29.31 1.53 -4.36
C SER A 438 29.32 0.38 -5.37
N ASP A 439 29.45 -0.86 -4.88
CA ASP A 439 29.44 -2.08 -5.69
C ASP A 439 28.07 -2.33 -6.33
N LEU A 440 26.98 -2.15 -5.57
CA LEU A 440 25.61 -2.35 -6.05
C LEU A 440 25.19 -1.30 -7.09
N THR A 441 25.61 -0.04 -6.94
CA THR A 441 25.22 1.06 -7.82
C THR A 441 26.24 1.38 -8.92
N ALA A 442 27.32 0.60 -9.02
CA ALA A 442 28.43 0.81 -9.96
C ALA A 442 28.96 2.26 -9.95
N THR A 443 29.12 2.85 -8.76
CA THR A 443 29.66 4.20 -8.57
C THR A 443 30.96 4.17 -7.78
N THR A 444 31.62 5.32 -7.61
CA THR A 444 32.79 5.42 -6.72
C THR A 444 32.36 5.41 -5.24
N PRO A 445 33.22 4.98 -4.30
CA PRO A 445 32.91 5.03 -2.86
C PRO A 445 32.61 6.45 -2.38
N GLN A 446 33.24 7.46 -2.99
CA GLN A 446 33.03 8.86 -2.66
C GLN A 446 31.64 9.35 -3.10
N ASP A 447 31.20 8.99 -4.30
CA ASP A 447 29.83 9.31 -4.76
C ASP A 447 28.77 8.59 -3.91
N ALA A 448 29.01 7.32 -3.57
CA ALA A 448 28.15 6.54 -2.70
C ALA A 448 28.06 7.17 -1.30
N PHE A 449 29.19 7.65 -0.75
CA PHE A 449 29.21 8.36 0.52
C PHE A 449 28.34 9.61 0.49
N TYR A 450 28.53 10.51 -0.47
CA TYR A 450 27.72 11.73 -0.53
C TYR A 450 26.25 11.45 -0.82
N LYS A 451 25.91 10.41 -1.61
CA LYS A 451 24.52 9.98 -1.80
C LYS A 451 23.84 9.54 -0.49
N VAL A 452 24.59 8.94 0.44
CA VAL A 452 24.03 8.44 1.71
C VAL A 452 24.05 9.52 2.79
N PHE A 453 25.14 10.27 2.95
CA PHE A 453 25.39 11.12 4.11
C PHE A 453 25.03 12.59 3.91
N LYS A 454 25.00 13.12 2.67
CA LYS A 454 24.78 14.55 2.40
C LYS A 454 23.40 15.05 2.83
N ARG A 455 22.39 14.18 2.77
CA ARG A 455 21.01 14.49 3.15
C ARG A 455 20.46 13.50 4.17
N MET A 456 21.33 12.84 4.93
CA MET A 456 20.96 11.90 5.99
C MET A 456 20.08 12.55 7.07
N PHE A 457 20.35 13.80 7.42
CA PHE A 457 19.63 14.51 8.46
C PHE A 457 18.93 15.77 7.93
N SER A 458 17.72 16.04 8.40
CA SER A 458 17.15 17.39 8.45
C SER A 458 17.66 18.04 9.74
N ILE A 459 18.48 19.07 9.60
CA ILE A 459 19.17 19.73 10.72
C ILE A 459 18.46 21.05 11.02
N ALA A 460 18.15 21.29 12.30
CA ALA A 460 17.57 22.55 12.75
C ALA A 460 18.30 23.08 13.99
N LEU A 461 18.42 24.40 14.13
CA LEU A 461 18.97 25.08 15.29
C LEU A 461 17.90 25.93 15.99
N THR A 462 18.04 26.14 17.31
CA THR A 462 17.17 27.04 18.07
C THR A 462 17.47 28.50 17.74
N ALA A 463 16.51 29.23 17.18
CA ALA A 463 16.65 30.64 16.81
C ALA A 463 15.59 31.51 17.50
N ASP A 464 15.80 32.82 17.50
CA ASP A 464 14.92 33.82 18.11
C ASP A 464 13.49 33.89 17.52
N THR A 465 13.29 33.27 16.36
CA THR A 465 12.01 33.18 15.64
C THR A 465 11.42 31.75 15.62
N GLY A 466 12.08 30.78 16.27
CA GLY A 466 11.68 29.37 16.26
C GLY A 466 12.81 28.44 15.84
N TRP A 467 12.48 27.28 15.26
CA TRP A 467 13.49 26.40 14.68
C TRP A 467 13.98 26.98 13.34
N TYR A 468 15.29 27.21 13.24
CA TYR A 468 15.95 27.56 11.99
C TYR A 468 16.46 26.30 11.30
N GLU A 469 15.81 25.92 10.20
CA GLU A 469 16.18 24.75 9.39
C GLU A 469 17.41 25.06 8.53
N ILE A 470 18.36 24.13 8.48
CA ILE A 470 19.59 24.23 7.71
C ILE A 470 19.35 23.61 6.34
N GLU A 471 19.48 24.43 5.29
CA GLU A 471 19.24 24.00 3.90
C GLU A 471 20.25 22.95 3.42
N ASP A 472 21.54 23.16 3.74
CA ASP A 472 22.63 22.27 3.33
C ASP A 472 23.72 22.18 4.41
N TYR A 473 24.32 20.99 4.52
CA TYR A 473 25.51 20.72 5.31
C TYR A 473 26.47 19.80 4.54
N LEU A 474 27.73 19.78 4.93
CA LEU A 474 28.77 18.97 4.27
C LEU A 474 29.24 17.85 5.20
N PRO A 475 28.99 16.56 4.88
CA PRO A 475 29.61 15.46 5.61
C PRO A 475 31.07 15.27 5.19
N ASP A 476 31.93 14.96 6.15
CA ASP A 476 33.34 14.67 5.91
C ASP A 476 33.55 13.22 5.44
N ALA A 477 34.18 13.04 4.29
CA ALA A 477 34.46 11.74 3.70
C ALA A 477 35.63 10.98 4.36
N ALA A 478 36.28 11.52 5.40
CA ALA A 478 37.35 10.85 6.15
C ALA A 478 36.95 9.46 6.73
N LEU A 479 35.65 9.15 6.80
CA LEU A 479 35.12 7.84 7.15
C LEU A 479 35.44 6.72 6.14
N ILE A 480 35.67 7.05 4.87
CA ILE A 480 35.88 6.08 3.79
C ILE A 480 37.33 6.03 3.28
N ASP A 481 38.22 6.80 3.89
CA ASP A 481 39.64 6.83 3.53
C ASP A 481 40.30 5.44 3.69
N ALA A 482 41.21 5.13 2.76
CA ALA A 482 41.88 3.83 2.74
C ALA A 482 42.74 3.63 4.00
N GLY A 483 42.50 2.55 4.75
CA GLY A 483 43.23 2.22 5.98
C GLY A 483 42.75 2.94 7.24
N SER A 484 41.63 3.64 7.17
CA SER A 484 41.04 4.39 8.29
C SER A 484 40.11 3.50 9.14
N ASP A 485 40.43 3.34 10.43
CA ASP A 485 39.51 2.84 11.49
C ASP A 485 38.71 4.02 12.11
N ASN A 486 38.41 5.04 11.29
CA ASN A 486 37.72 6.23 11.77
C ASN A 486 36.24 5.91 12.05
N ASN A 487 35.88 5.97 13.34
CA ASN A 487 34.50 5.78 13.79
C ASN A 487 33.82 7.13 14.14
N ARG A 488 34.13 8.20 13.41
CA ARG A 488 33.55 9.53 13.65
C ARG A 488 32.95 10.11 12.37
N LEU A 489 31.64 10.36 12.39
CA LEU A 489 30.92 11.08 11.33
C LEU A 489 30.98 12.58 11.62
N CYS A 490 31.69 13.35 10.81
CA CYS A 490 31.76 14.81 10.94
C CYS A 490 30.80 15.50 9.97
N LEU A 491 29.99 16.42 10.47
CA LEU A 491 29.05 17.24 9.70
C LEU A 491 29.45 18.71 9.85
N GLN A 492 29.66 19.41 8.74
CA GLN A 492 29.99 20.83 8.71
C GLN A 492 28.76 21.65 8.30
N ILE A 493 28.35 22.56 9.17
CA ILE A 493 27.23 23.48 8.96
C ILE A 493 27.80 24.90 8.86
N HIS A 494 27.39 25.63 7.82
CA HIS A 494 27.82 27.00 7.59
C HIS A 494 26.62 27.95 7.70
N LEU A 495 26.70 28.92 8.61
CA LEU A 495 25.72 29.98 8.76
C LEU A 495 26.31 31.27 8.22
N ALA A 496 25.64 31.84 7.22
CA ALA A 496 25.97 33.16 6.70
C ALA A 496 25.68 34.26 7.74
N THR A 497 26.10 35.49 7.46
CA THR A 497 25.93 36.62 8.39
C THR A 497 24.45 36.96 8.61
N GLU A 498 23.62 36.66 7.62
CA GLU A 498 22.19 36.94 7.53
C GLU A 498 21.33 35.91 8.29
N ALA A 499 21.90 34.75 8.62
CA ALA A 499 21.17 33.72 9.36
C ALA A 499 20.83 34.21 10.77
N PRO A 500 19.66 33.85 11.33
CA PRO A 500 19.23 34.34 12.64
C PRO A 500 20.20 33.96 13.77
N PRO A 501 20.18 34.70 14.90
CA PRO A 501 20.96 34.34 16.07
C PRO A 501 20.50 32.98 16.62
N ILE A 502 21.47 32.14 17.00
CA ILE A 502 21.18 30.87 17.67
C ILE A 502 21.08 31.13 19.16
N VAL A 503 19.90 30.89 19.71
CA VAL A 503 19.51 31.26 21.08
C VAL A 503 19.18 30.03 21.93
N ALA A 504 19.04 30.25 23.23
CA ALA A 504 18.62 29.25 24.20
C ALA A 504 17.24 28.64 23.85
N TYR A 505 17.06 27.34 24.12
CA TYR A 505 15.78 26.68 23.92
C TYR A 505 14.71 27.24 24.87
N ASP A 506 13.59 27.63 24.27
CA ASP A 506 12.34 28.02 24.95
C ASP A 506 11.20 27.11 24.46
N PRO A 507 10.56 26.31 25.35
CA PRO A 507 9.41 25.48 25.00
C PRO A 507 8.25 26.23 24.34
N ARG A 508 8.05 27.50 24.67
CA ARG A 508 6.95 28.32 24.09
C ARG A 508 7.23 28.71 22.65
N LEU A 509 8.49 28.96 22.31
CA LEU A 509 8.92 29.39 20.98
C LEU A 509 9.20 28.20 20.06
N HIS A 510 9.84 27.16 20.59
CA HIS A 510 10.37 26.04 19.80
C HIS A 510 9.49 24.77 19.89
N GLY A 511 8.54 24.71 20.84
CA GLY A 511 7.75 23.50 21.08
C GLY A 511 8.59 22.32 21.57
N GLY A 512 7.97 21.14 21.67
CA GLY A 512 8.58 19.95 22.28
C GLY A 512 8.66 20.03 23.82
N ARG A 513 9.18 18.98 24.44
CA ARG A 513 9.34 18.88 25.91
C ARG A 513 10.78 18.48 26.26
N PHE A 514 11.76 19.30 25.85
CA PHE A 514 13.17 19.05 26.18
C PHE A 514 13.48 19.51 27.60
N GLY A 515 14.20 18.69 28.37
CA GLY A 515 14.53 18.96 29.78
C GLY A 515 15.69 19.94 30.02
N HIS A 516 16.08 20.73 29.02
CA HIS A 516 17.26 21.61 29.07
C HIS A 516 16.99 22.95 28.38
N LYS A 517 17.68 24.02 28.78
CA LYS A 517 17.47 25.39 28.24
C LYS A 517 18.60 25.91 27.34
N SER A 518 19.72 25.22 27.21
CA SER A 518 20.78 25.65 26.29
C SER A 518 20.32 25.67 24.83
N PRO A 519 21.01 26.41 23.95
CA PRO A 519 20.80 26.30 22.52
C PRO A 519 20.98 24.86 22.04
N MET A 520 20.20 24.47 21.03
CA MET A 520 20.13 23.09 20.59
C MET A 520 20.29 22.97 19.09
N VAL A 521 20.94 21.88 18.68
CA VAL A 521 20.87 21.34 17.32
C VAL A 521 20.00 20.09 17.31
N ARG A 522 19.01 20.05 16.43
CA ARG A 522 18.15 18.89 16.18
C ARG A 522 18.60 18.22 14.90
N LEU A 523 18.82 16.92 14.96
CA LEU A 523 19.17 16.06 13.84
C LEU A 523 18.05 15.05 13.66
N CYS A 524 17.16 15.27 12.70
CA CYS A 524 16.10 14.32 12.36
C CYS A 524 16.49 13.52 11.12
N ILE A 525 16.20 12.22 11.08
CA ILE A 525 16.39 11.43 9.87
C ILE A 525 15.54 12.03 8.75
N ASN A 526 16.16 12.30 7.61
CA ASN A 526 15.48 12.80 6.43
C ASN A 526 14.92 11.63 5.62
N ASP A 527 13.61 11.60 5.43
CA ASP A 527 12.91 10.55 4.67
C ASP A 527 13.02 10.75 3.15
N GLN A 528 13.43 11.92 2.68
CA GLN A 528 13.68 12.24 1.27
C GLN A 528 15.12 11.94 0.82
N ASN A 529 15.91 11.26 1.65
CA ASN A 529 17.27 10.87 1.28
C ASN A 529 17.26 9.71 0.27
N ASN A 530 18.32 9.58 -0.53
CA ASN A 530 18.43 8.50 -1.53
C ASN A 530 18.42 7.10 -0.90
N LEU A 531 18.86 6.99 0.35
CA LEU A 531 18.81 5.79 1.17
C LEU A 531 18.17 6.16 2.50
N TYR A 532 17.12 5.46 2.93
CA TYR A 532 16.50 5.74 4.22
C TYR A 532 17.47 5.42 5.41
N PRO A 533 17.98 6.44 6.14
CA PRO A 533 19.15 6.28 7.01
C PRO A 533 18.97 5.40 8.25
N TYR A 534 17.74 5.14 8.67
CA TYR A 534 17.44 4.49 9.96
C TYR A 534 18.19 3.17 10.15
N SER A 535 18.27 2.35 9.11
CA SER A 535 18.87 1.02 9.23
C SER A 535 20.39 1.06 9.39
N LEU A 536 21.03 2.11 8.87
CA LEU A 536 22.46 2.37 9.05
C LEU A 536 22.71 2.83 10.49
N LEU A 537 21.93 3.82 10.96
CA LEU A 537 22.13 4.44 12.27
C LEU A 537 21.77 3.52 13.45
N ARG A 538 20.73 2.69 13.33
CA ARG A 538 20.27 1.79 14.41
C ARG A 538 21.34 0.81 14.90
N ARG A 539 22.34 0.50 14.07
CA ARG A 539 23.42 -0.45 14.40
C ARG A 539 24.68 0.22 14.98
N LEU A 540 24.67 1.54 15.12
CA LEU A 540 25.78 2.31 15.68
C LEU A 540 25.49 2.63 17.16
N THR A 541 26.46 2.39 18.03
CA THR A 541 26.38 2.79 19.44
C THR A 541 27.04 4.14 19.60
N LEU A 542 26.30 5.17 20.04
CA LEU A 542 26.85 6.51 20.26
C LEU A 542 27.88 6.49 21.41
N LYS A 543 29.09 7.00 21.16
CA LYS A 543 30.18 7.03 22.13
C LYS A 543 30.50 8.44 22.60
N GLU A 544 30.59 9.39 21.67
CA GLU A 544 30.93 10.77 21.95
C GLU A 544 30.31 11.72 20.92
N ILE A 545 30.10 12.96 21.35
CA ILE A 545 29.74 14.06 20.46
C ILE A 545 30.76 15.18 20.69
N ARG A 546 31.43 15.60 19.62
CA ARG A 546 32.36 16.73 19.62
C ARG A 546 31.77 17.86 18.80
N ILE A 547 31.66 19.03 19.42
CA ILE A 547 31.17 20.24 18.75
C ILE A 547 32.32 21.22 18.72
N GLU A 548 32.64 21.71 17.53
CA GLU A 548 33.59 22.79 17.33
C GLU A 548 32.89 23.92 16.61
N VAL A 549 33.13 25.15 17.04
CA VAL A 549 32.51 26.31 16.43
C VAL A 549 33.56 27.37 16.18
N GLU A 550 33.52 27.92 14.98
CA GLU A 550 34.30 29.07 14.56
C GLU A 550 33.35 30.19 14.19
N VAL A 551 33.62 31.39 14.69
CA VAL A 551 32.79 32.58 14.43
C VAL A 551 33.69 33.71 13.98
N GLU A 552 33.38 34.29 12.82
CA GLU A 552 34.10 35.41 12.24
C GLU A 552 33.18 36.65 12.14
N GLY A 553 33.75 37.82 12.43
CA GLY A 553 33.04 39.10 12.27
C GLY A 553 32.06 39.42 13.41
N VAL A 554 32.34 38.96 14.63
CA VAL A 554 31.58 39.34 15.84
C VAL A 554 31.81 40.82 16.15
N LYS A 555 30.74 41.60 16.23
CA LYS A 555 30.79 43.06 16.49
C LYS A 555 30.29 43.48 17.87
N ASP A 556 29.49 42.64 18.52
CA ASP A 556 28.98 42.86 19.88
C ASP A 556 30.07 42.51 20.89
N LEU A 557 30.99 43.48 21.06
CA LEU A 557 32.16 43.39 21.90
C LEU A 557 32.05 44.41 23.04
N LEU A 558 32.43 43.98 24.23
CA LEU A 558 32.61 44.83 25.39
C LEU A 558 34.06 45.32 25.40
N VAL A 559 34.28 46.58 25.01
CA VAL A 559 35.62 47.16 24.91
C VAL A 559 35.85 48.18 26.02
N TYR A 560 36.99 48.10 26.70
CA TYR A 560 37.39 49.01 27.78
C TYR A 560 38.87 49.39 27.65
N ASN A 561 39.21 50.58 28.10
CA ASN A 561 40.58 50.98 28.41
C ASN A 561 40.64 51.54 29.85
N HIS A 562 41.74 52.17 30.22
CA HIS A 562 41.91 52.78 31.55
C HIS A 562 41.02 54.01 31.81
N HIS A 563 40.40 54.58 30.78
CA HIS A 563 39.45 55.70 30.88
C HIS A 563 37.99 55.25 30.95
N GLY A 564 37.68 53.98 30.72
CA GLY A 564 36.33 53.43 30.81
C GLY A 564 35.91 52.62 29.57
N ARG A 565 34.60 52.52 29.36
CA ARG A 565 33.99 51.77 28.25
C ARG A 565 34.17 52.53 26.94
N LEU A 566 34.57 51.82 25.89
CA LEU A 566 34.72 52.33 24.52
C LEU A 566 33.60 51.79 23.64
N ASP A 567 33.26 52.55 22.59
CA ASP A 567 32.32 52.13 21.55
C ASP A 567 33.10 51.62 20.32
N PRO A 568 33.06 50.31 20.02
CA PRO A 568 33.76 49.75 18.87
C PRO A 568 33.11 50.09 17.52
N ALA A 569 31.96 50.77 17.48
CA ALA A 569 31.28 51.14 16.24
C ALA A 569 31.91 52.38 15.55
N GLY A 570 32.70 53.17 16.26
CA GLY A 570 33.39 54.35 15.73
C GLY A 570 34.90 54.34 16.02
N PRO A 571 35.67 55.30 15.46
CA PRO A 571 37.08 55.45 15.79
C PRO A 571 37.29 55.73 17.28
N PHE A 572 38.23 55.01 17.91
CA PHE A 572 38.59 55.20 19.32
C PHE A 572 40.09 55.10 19.54
N HIS A 573 40.57 55.63 20.67
CA HIS A 573 41.97 55.50 21.09
C HIS A 573 42.13 54.26 21.99
N PRO A 574 42.67 53.12 21.49
CA PRO A 574 42.68 51.86 22.24
C PRO A 574 43.45 51.93 23.56
N PHE A 575 44.48 52.78 23.61
CA PHE A 575 45.36 52.95 24.77
C PHE A 575 45.30 54.38 25.33
N GLY A 576 44.18 55.08 25.12
CA GLY A 576 44.05 56.50 25.47
C GLY A 576 44.73 57.44 24.46
N PRO A 577 44.49 58.75 24.57
CA PRO A 577 45.03 59.76 23.63
C PRO A 577 46.56 59.91 23.74
N LEU A 578 47.13 59.61 24.91
CA LEU A 578 48.57 59.61 25.19
C LEU A 578 48.92 58.25 25.84
N PRO A 579 49.38 57.26 25.06
CA PRO A 579 49.60 55.91 25.59
C PRO A 579 50.89 55.80 26.41
N ASP A 580 50.77 55.40 27.67
CA ASP A 580 51.89 55.07 28.57
C ASP A 580 52.14 53.55 28.68
N ILE A 581 53.36 53.16 29.10
CA ILE A 581 53.67 51.75 29.42
C ILE A 581 52.73 51.26 30.54
N GLY A 582 51.94 50.23 30.25
CA GLY A 582 50.93 49.70 31.17
C GLY A 582 49.48 50.08 30.81
N SER A 583 49.30 51.00 29.84
CA SER A 583 47.99 51.23 29.22
C SER A 583 47.46 49.93 28.62
N TYR A 584 46.17 49.66 28.84
CA TYR A 584 45.53 48.42 28.39
C TYR A 584 44.33 48.69 27.50
N LEU A 585 44.07 47.72 26.63
CA LEU A 585 42.82 47.53 25.91
C LEU A 585 42.26 46.18 26.34
N MET A 586 41.04 46.17 26.86
CA MET A 586 40.32 44.97 27.26
C MET A 586 39.15 44.76 26.30
N VAL A 587 39.07 43.56 25.74
CA VAL A 587 37.99 43.16 24.83
C VAL A 587 37.33 41.91 25.40
N GLY A 588 36.02 41.96 25.56
CA GLY A 588 35.21 40.85 26.05
C GLY A 588 34.03 40.56 25.14
N SER A 589 33.51 39.34 25.22
CA SER A 589 32.28 38.93 24.55
C SER A 589 31.52 37.97 25.47
N TYR A 590 30.21 38.20 25.62
CA TYR A 590 29.36 37.32 26.43
C TYR A 590 29.33 35.91 25.86
N GLU A 591 29.24 35.80 24.53
CA GLU A 591 29.26 34.52 23.82
C GLU A 591 30.56 33.75 24.06
N ALA A 592 31.70 34.44 24.00
CA ALA A 592 33.02 33.84 24.22
C ALA A 592 33.23 33.36 25.66
N ALA A 593 32.71 34.11 26.63
CA ALA A 593 32.88 33.82 28.06
C ALA A 593 32.18 32.52 28.50
N LEU A 594 31.17 32.06 27.75
CA LEU A 594 30.45 30.82 28.02
C LEU A 594 31.12 29.59 27.39
N LYS A 595 32.22 29.77 26.65
CA LYS A 595 32.85 28.75 25.82
C LYS A 595 34.30 28.50 26.23
N ARG A 596 34.79 27.29 25.97
CA ARG A 596 36.22 26.99 26.06
C ARG A 596 36.90 27.41 24.76
N LEU A 597 37.61 28.52 24.80
CA LEU A 597 38.32 29.08 23.63
C LEU A 597 39.55 28.23 23.26
N SER A 598 39.70 27.94 21.97
CA SER A 598 40.91 27.32 21.38
C SER A 598 41.83 28.35 20.73
N ALA A 599 41.24 29.40 20.15
CA ALA A 599 41.93 30.55 19.58
C ALA A 599 41.02 31.77 19.66
N TRP A 600 41.61 32.96 19.81
CA TRP A 600 40.89 34.23 19.72
C TRP A 600 41.66 35.21 18.84
N GLU A 601 41.00 35.81 17.86
CA GLU A 601 41.63 36.77 16.96
C GLU A 601 40.91 38.11 17.02
N ILE A 602 41.67 39.18 17.30
CA ILE A 602 41.16 40.56 17.29
C ILE A 602 41.67 41.23 16.02
N CYS A 603 40.73 41.65 15.17
CA CYS A 603 41.04 42.48 14.01
C CYS A 603 40.95 43.96 14.42
N LEU A 604 42.09 44.66 14.35
CA LEU A 604 42.15 46.11 14.51
C LEU A 604 42.27 46.77 13.15
N GLU A 605 41.37 47.71 12.86
CA GLU A 605 41.47 48.58 11.70
C GLU A 605 42.04 49.93 12.15
N TRP A 606 43.19 50.30 11.58
CA TRP A 606 43.91 51.51 11.96
C TRP A 606 43.53 52.66 11.04
N ASP A 607 43.02 53.74 11.63
CA ASP A 607 42.83 55.01 10.95
C ASP A 607 44.09 55.89 11.07
N THR A 608 44.30 56.79 10.11
CA THR A 608 45.40 57.78 10.12
C THR A 608 46.84 57.23 10.17
N LEU A 609 47.10 56.06 9.57
CA LEU A 609 48.46 55.53 9.47
C LEU A 609 49.38 56.41 8.59
N PRO A 610 50.70 56.50 8.88
CA PRO A 610 51.65 57.25 8.06
C PRO A 610 51.75 56.76 6.60
N GLY A 611 51.44 57.61 5.63
CA GLY A 611 51.34 57.28 4.19
C GLY A 611 52.62 57.35 3.34
N GLY A 612 53.80 57.05 3.90
CA GLY A 612 55.10 57.12 3.20
C GLY A 612 55.54 55.80 2.52
N ARG A 613 56.42 55.87 1.50
CA ARG A 613 56.99 54.69 0.79
C ARG A 613 57.81 53.76 1.68
N GLN A 614 58.26 54.23 2.84
CA GLN A 614 58.96 53.44 3.86
C GLN A 614 58.20 53.39 5.21
N GLY A 615 56.89 53.66 5.21
CA GLY A 615 56.02 53.57 6.39
C GLY A 615 56.52 54.38 7.61
N MET A 616 56.51 53.74 8.79
CA MET A 616 56.97 54.35 10.06
C MET A 616 58.41 54.88 10.00
N GLN A 617 59.31 54.23 9.26
CA GLN A 617 60.72 54.61 9.21
C GLN A 617 60.92 55.99 8.56
N GLN A 618 60.11 56.30 7.54
CA GLN A 618 60.09 57.64 6.94
C GLN A 618 59.45 58.67 7.88
N TYR A 619 58.36 58.29 8.56
CA TYR A 619 57.64 59.17 9.47
C TYR A 619 58.51 59.66 10.64
N TYR A 620 59.33 58.77 11.22
CA TYR A 620 60.21 59.09 12.35
C TYR A 620 61.62 59.60 11.96
N ARG A 621 61.94 59.77 10.67
CA ARG A 621 63.31 60.05 10.19
C ARG A 621 63.97 61.31 10.79
N HIS A 622 63.17 62.32 11.17
CA HIS A 622 63.66 63.61 11.65
C HIS A 622 63.67 63.73 13.19
N TYR A 623 63.34 62.64 13.91
CA TYR A 623 63.48 62.58 15.35
C TYR A 623 64.90 62.11 15.72
N ASP A 624 65.38 62.54 16.89
CA ASP A 624 66.75 62.24 17.36
C ASP A 624 66.99 60.74 17.60
N GLU A 625 65.93 59.96 17.82
CA GLU A 625 66.01 58.50 17.99
C GLU A 625 65.56 57.74 16.73
N PRO A 626 66.33 56.73 16.26
CA PRO A 626 65.96 55.95 15.09
C PRO A 626 64.80 54.99 15.38
N TYR A 627 63.81 54.94 14.48
CA TYR A 627 62.76 53.93 14.52
C TYR A 627 63.32 52.51 14.34
N LEU A 628 63.03 51.63 15.30
CA LEU A 628 63.33 50.20 15.21
C LEU A 628 62.07 49.41 14.81
N PRO A 629 62.12 48.56 13.77
CA PRO A 629 61.00 47.71 13.40
C PRO A 629 60.54 46.82 14.56
N GLY A 630 59.24 46.82 14.86
CA GLY A 630 58.65 45.97 15.91
C GLY A 630 58.74 46.52 17.33
N LEU A 631 58.94 47.84 17.51
CA LEU A 631 58.91 48.53 18.80
C LEU A 631 57.55 48.48 19.50
N TYR A 632 56.46 48.63 18.73
CA TYR A 632 55.11 48.70 19.28
C TYR A 632 54.56 47.29 19.52
N ARG A 633 54.76 46.80 20.74
CA ARG A 633 54.29 45.48 21.17
C ARG A 633 53.32 45.59 22.33
N VAL A 634 52.34 44.72 22.34
CA VAL A 634 51.43 44.49 23.46
C VAL A 634 51.61 43.08 23.99
N HIS A 635 51.38 42.90 25.28
CA HIS A 635 51.32 41.59 25.90
C HIS A 635 49.87 41.14 25.99
N ALA A 636 49.54 40.00 25.39
CA ALA A 636 48.21 39.43 25.47
C ALA A 636 48.04 38.60 26.75
N THR A 637 46.91 38.79 27.42
CA THR A 637 46.50 38.00 28.60
C THR A 637 45.00 37.73 28.52
N LEU A 638 44.58 36.60 29.09
CA LEU A 638 43.18 36.16 29.14
C LEU A 638 42.68 36.18 30.59
N LEU A 639 41.50 36.77 30.82
CA LEU A 639 40.84 36.75 32.12
C LEU A 639 40.06 35.44 32.28
N GLY A 640 40.47 34.60 33.22
CA GLY A 640 39.78 33.35 33.56
C GLY A 640 39.73 33.16 35.08
N SER A 641 38.59 32.71 35.61
CA SER A 641 38.39 32.49 37.05
C SER A 641 38.77 33.69 37.93
N GLY A 642 38.54 34.92 37.44
CA GLY A 642 38.86 36.16 38.14
C GLY A 642 40.34 36.56 38.15
N ARG A 643 41.22 35.90 37.39
CA ARG A 643 42.65 36.23 37.28
C ARG A 643 43.11 36.29 35.83
N TRP A 644 44.08 37.15 35.55
CA TRP A 644 44.71 37.28 34.23
C TRP A 644 45.80 36.23 34.07
N HIS A 645 45.73 35.46 32.98
CA HIS A 645 46.69 34.42 32.64
C HIS A 645 47.36 34.72 31.29
N PRO A 646 48.67 34.44 31.13
CA PRO A 646 49.61 34.01 32.16
C PRO A 646 50.03 35.17 33.10
N VAL A 647 50.19 34.86 34.40
CA VAL A 647 50.49 35.86 35.44
C VAL A 647 51.92 36.39 35.31
N LYS A 648 52.88 35.53 34.92
CA LYS A 648 54.28 35.92 34.74
C LYS A 648 54.47 36.60 33.39
N ARG A 649 55.08 37.79 33.41
CA ARG A 649 55.35 38.57 32.19
C ARG A 649 56.23 37.84 31.16
N SER A 650 57.14 36.97 31.61
CA SER A 650 57.99 36.15 30.72
C SER A 650 57.21 35.10 29.92
N GLU A 651 56.01 34.73 30.38
CA GLU A 651 55.14 33.74 29.74
C GLU A 651 54.08 34.41 28.87
N GLN A 652 53.93 35.75 28.94
CA GLN A 652 52.95 36.50 28.16
C GLN A 652 53.37 36.63 26.70
N VAL A 653 52.44 36.32 25.80
CA VAL A 653 52.66 36.42 24.35
C VAL A 653 52.78 37.90 23.97
N ALA A 654 53.95 38.28 23.45
CA ALA A 654 54.18 39.63 22.90
C ALA A 654 53.75 39.67 21.43
N VAL A 655 52.75 40.49 21.12
CA VAL A 655 52.18 40.65 19.79
C VAL A 655 52.52 42.04 19.24
N SER A 656 52.95 42.12 17.99
CA SER A 656 53.19 43.41 17.31
C SER A 656 51.85 44.07 16.97
N LEU A 657 51.69 45.35 17.33
CA LEU A 657 50.47 46.11 17.04
C LEU A 657 50.32 46.43 15.55
N PHE A 658 51.44 46.66 14.87
CA PHE A 658 51.47 47.00 13.45
C PHE A 658 52.10 45.87 12.66
N GLN A 659 51.46 45.49 11.56
CA GLN A 659 51.99 44.56 10.56
C GLN A 659 52.47 45.35 9.34
N THR A 660 53.60 44.96 8.74
CA THR A 660 54.14 45.60 7.53
C THR A 660 53.92 44.73 6.30
N GLN A 661 53.41 45.32 5.22
CA GLN A 661 53.30 44.67 3.91
C GLN A 661 54.43 45.15 3.00
N HIS A 662 55.14 44.20 2.40
CA HIS A 662 56.13 44.47 1.37
C HIS A 662 55.47 44.36 0.00
N ASN A 663 55.54 45.43 -0.79
CA ASN A 663 55.10 45.39 -2.17
C ASN A 663 56.23 44.84 -3.05
N ALA A 664 56.01 43.68 -3.66
CA ALA A 664 57.04 42.98 -4.44
C ALA A 664 57.41 43.71 -5.74
N ASP A 665 56.51 44.57 -6.27
CA ASP A 665 56.70 45.24 -7.56
C ASP A 665 57.52 46.53 -7.49
N ASP A 666 57.52 47.25 -6.35
CA ASP A 666 58.24 48.53 -6.20
C ASP A 666 59.17 48.62 -4.97
N GLY A 667 59.25 47.54 -4.18
CA GLY A 667 60.10 47.46 -2.98
C GLY A 667 59.64 48.35 -1.81
N SER A 668 58.46 48.97 -1.89
CA SER A 668 57.91 49.79 -0.82
C SER A 668 57.46 48.95 0.39
N ILE A 669 57.56 49.55 1.57
CA ILE A 669 57.12 48.97 2.84
C ILE A 669 55.99 49.84 3.38
N ALA A 670 54.78 49.31 3.37
CA ALA A 670 53.60 49.97 3.91
C ALA A 670 53.16 49.30 5.21
N ILE A 671 52.52 50.06 6.10
CA ILE A 671 51.85 49.49 7.27
C ILE A 671 50.51 48.96 6.82
N ALA A 672 50.20 47.72 7.19
CA ALA A 672 48.90 47.13 6.91
C ALA A 672 47.80 47.95 7.62
N PRO A 673 46.74 48.38 6.91
CA PRO A 673 45.63 49.11 7.53
C PRO A 673 44.85 48.24 8.51
N ARG A 674 45.03 46.91 8.45
CA ARG A 674 44.46 45.95 9.38
C ARG A 674 45.57 45.18 10.07
N SER A 675 45.43 45.01 11.38
CA SER A 675 46.31 44.16 12.18
C SER A 675 45.51 43.08 12.89
N LEU A 676 45.93 41.84 12.72
CA LEU A 676 45.29 40.68 13.33
C LEU A 676 46.11 40.23 14.53
N LEU A 677 45.54 40.39 15.73
CA LEU A 677 46.16 39.95 16.97
C LEU A 677 45.61 38.57 17.34
N LYS A 678 46.46 37.54 17.24
CA LYS A 678 46.12 36.16 17.64
C LYS A 678 46.53 35.93 19.09
N VAL A 679 45.60 35.42 19.90
CA VAL A 679 45.78 35.15 21.33
C VAL A 679 45.41 33.71 21.66
#